data_AF-A0A834EA64-F1
#
_entry.id   AF-A0A834EA64-F1
#
_cell.length_a   1.000
_cell.length_b   1.000
_cell.length_c   1.000
_cell.angle_alpha   90.00
_cell.angle_beta   90.00
_cell.angle_gamma   90.00
#
_symmetry.space_group_name_H-M   'P 1'
#
loop_
_entity.id
_entity.type
_entity.pdbx_description
1 polymer ?
#
loop_
_entity_poly.entity_id
_entity_poly.type
_entity_poly.pdbx_seq_one_letter_code
_entity_poly.pdbx_strand_id
1 'polypeptide(L)'
;MRISLPRHDLLGEERWPISQRRRSRSLFLSVLLLGFFTQEFSWILYEKPNFEGHSIPLEEGELELTALWGTEDILERKEEEESAKPVVIGSLRHVVKDYRVSHIDLFTEPEGLGVLNSYFDDTEEMQGFGIMQKTSSMKVHWGTWLVYEEPGFQGVPFILEPGEYPDLSFWNTDVAFIGSMRPLKMGGRKVEFPSDPKVVIYEKPFFEGKCMELEMEMCSFIAEGSETAETADEPAPLASVGSLKVLRGIWVAYEKPGFAGHQYLLEEGEYKDWKDWGGYSGDLQSLRPILGDFSNAHMIMYSEKNLGSKGSSIDILGIVANLKETGYGVKTQSINVLSGVWVAYENPDFTGEQYILDKGIYTSFEDWGGKNCKISSVQPICLDAFTGPRRRNQIHLFSEPQFQGQSQSFEETTSQIDDSFTTKSCRVLGGSWVAYDGENFSGNQYVLEEGHYPCLSAMGCLPGTTVKCLRFIDVELSEPTIILFEREDFKGKKMELSSETVNLRSLGFNTQIRSIQVLGGIWVTYEYASYRGRQFLLSPAEVPNWYEFSGCRQIGSLRPFNQKRIYFRLRNKATGLFMSTNGNLEDLKLLRIQVMEDVGADDQIWIYQEGCIKCRIAEDCCLTIVGSLVTSGSKLGLALDQNADSQFWSMKSDGRIYSKLKPNLVLDVKGGAQYDQNHIILNTASKEKLTQVWEAMVL
;
A
#
# COMPACT_ATOMS: atom_id res chain seq x y z
N MET A 1 0.32 0.00 30.80
CA MET A 1 1.62 0.69 30.96
C MET A 1 2.02 1.17 29.56
N ARG A 2 1.90 2.48 29.25
CA ARG A 2 2.32 3.04 27.96
C ARG A 2 3.83 3.22 28.00
N ILE A 3 4.56 2.56 27.10
CA ILE A 3 5.97 2.84 26.87
C ILE A 3 6.06 3.47 25.48
N SER A 4 6.38 4.77 25.46
CA SER A 4 6.83 5.47 24.26
C SER A 4 8.35 5.27 24.15
N LEU A 5 8.83 4.74 23.02
CA LEU A 5 10.24 4.79 22.66
C LEU A 5 10.43 5.80 21.52
N PRO A 6 11.44 6.69 21.59
CA PRO A 6 11.81 7.54 20.47
C PRO A 6 12.50 6.69 19.40
N ARG A 7 12.00 6.74 18.15
CA ARG A 7 12.68 6.20 16.96
C ARG A 7 13.74 7.21 16.51
N HIS A 8 14.98 6.98 16.89
CA HIS A 8 16.21 7.35 16.18
C HIS A 8 17.36 6.63 16.91
N ASP A 9 18.25 6.00 16.15
CA ASP A 9 19.43 5.23 16.60
C ASP A 9 19.14 3.82 17.15
N LEU A 10 18.87 2.88 16.23
CA LEU A 10 19.23 1.48 16.44
C LEU A 10 20.02 0.99 15.23
N LEU A 11 21.14 0.32 15.51
CA LEU A 11 22.16 -0.23 14.61
C LEU A 11 23.31 0.71 14.21
N GLY A 12 24.04 1.19 15.23
CA GLY A 12 25.47 1.47 15.12
C GLY A 12 26.26 0.44 15.93
N GLU A 13 27.12 -0.35 15.29
CA GLU A 13 28.22 -1.02 15.98
C GLU A 13 29.25 0.04 16.38
N GLU A 14 29.06 0.67 17.55
CA GLU A 14 30.18 1.33 18.23
C GLU A 14 30.85 0.37 19.21
N ARG A 15 32.14 0.11 18.95
CA ARG A 15 33.06 -0.55 19.88
C ARG A 15 33.16 0.27 21.17
N TRP A 16 32.59 -0.24 22.26
CA TRP A 16 32.84 0.31 23.60
C TRP A 16 34.13 -0.28 24.21
N PRO A 17 35.05 0.53 24.76
CA PRO A 17 36.23 0.03 25.46
C PRO A 17 35.92 -0.32 26.93
N ILE A 18 36.38 -1.51 27.34
CA ILE A 18 36.83 -1.95 28.69
C ILE A 18 35.90 -1.70 29.90
N SER A 19 35.30 -2.78 30.44
CA SER A 19 35.73 -3.41 31.71
C SER A 19 34.71 -4.46 32.20
N GLN A 20 35.22 -5.48 32.88
CA GLN A 20 34.53 -6.67 33.39
C GLN A 20 33.20 -6.39 34.12
N ARG A 21 32.11 -7.04 33.70
CA ARG A 21 31.28 -7.95 34.54
C ARG A 21 30.12 -8.56 33.76
N ARG A 22 30.03 -9.90 33.80
CA ARG A 22 28.93 -10.76 33.38
C ARG A 22 27.54 -10.19 33.72
N ARG A 23 26.62 -10.18 32.75
CA ARG A 23 25.23 -10.69 32.86
C ARG A 23 24.52 -10.59 31.50
N SER A 24 24.11 -11.76 30.99
CA SER A 24 23.19 -11.93 29.86
C SER A 24 21.89 -11.17 30.13
N ARG A 25 21.39 -10.40 29.16
CA ARG A 25 20.12 -9.65 29.26
C ARG A 25 19.12 -10.21 28.25
N SER A 26 18.06 -10.82 28.77
CA SER A 26 16.84 -11.24 28.08
C SER A 26 16.07 -10.01 27.58
N LEU A 27 15.59 -10.04 26.33
CA LEU A 27 14.64 -9.06 25.81
C LEU A 27 13.22 -9.45 26.25
N PHE A 28 12.42 -8.47 26.67
CA PHE A 28 11.00 -8.62 26.95
C PHE A 28 10.23 -7.92 25.83
N LEU A 29 9.52 -8.66 24.97
CA LEU A 29 8.62 -8.10 23.97
C LEU A 29 7.16 -8.19 24.46
N SER A 30 6.37 -7.15 24.20
CA SER A 30 4.92 -7.16 24.46
C SER A 30 4.15 -7.79 23.29
N VAL A 31 2.93 -8.26 23.54
CA VAL A 31 2.01 -8.82 22.50
C VAL A 31 1.76 -7.83 21.36
N LEU A 32 1.70 -6.52 21.67
CA LEU A 32 1.62 -5.45 20.66
C LEU A 32 2.85 -5.39 19.75
N LEU A 33 4.05 -5.58 20.30
CA LEU A 33 5.30 -5.63 19.53
C LEU A 33 5.36 -6.86 18.63
N LEU A 34 4.88 -8.02 19.11
CA LEU A 34 4.78 -9.25 18.32
C LEU A 34 3.82 -9.10 17.13
N GLY A 35 2.68 -8.43 17.33
CA GLY A 35 1.75 -8.10 16.25
C GLY A 35 2.34 -7.20 15.16
N PHE A 36 3.28 -6.31 15.52
CA PHE A 36 4.06 -5.51 14.56
C PHE A 36 5.02 -6.38 13.74
N PHE A 37 5.76 -7.30 14.37
CA PHE A 37 6.70 -8.18 13.65
C PHE A 37 5.99 -9.14 12.68
N THR A 38 4.82 -9.68 13.02
CA THR A 38 4.05 -10.59 12.16
C THR A 38 3.46 -9.92 10.90
N GLN A 39 3.35 -8.59 10.89
CA GLN A 39 2.69 -7.85 9.80
C GLN A 39 3.65 -7.34 8.72
N GLU A 40 4.94 -7.23 9.03
CA GLU A 40 5.93 -6.62 8.13
C GLU A 40 6.74 -7.68 7.37
N PHE A 41 7.05 -8.84 7.99
CA PHE A 41 7.83 -9.92 7.38
C PHE A 41 7.57 -11.27 8.05
N SER A 42 8.03 -12.38 7.45
CA SER A 42 8.03 -13.68 8.13
C SER A 42 9.20 -13.77 9.10
N TRP A 43 8.91 -13.99 10.38
CA TRP A 43 9.92 -14.12 11.44
C TRP A 43 9.84 -15.49 12.10
N ILE A 44 10.93 -15.90 12.74
CA ILE A 44 10.96 -17.05 13.64
C ILE A 44 11.36 -16.57 15.02
N LEU A 45 10.52 -16.85 16.02
CA LEU A 45 10.81 -16.66 17.43
C LEU A 45 11.56 -17.88 17.94
N TYR A 46 12.60 -17.68 18.75
CA TYR A 46 13.29 -18.75 19.46
C TYR A 46 13.29 -18.50 20.96
N GLU A 47 13.07 -19.56 21.74
CA GLU A 47 13.06 -19.54 23.19
C GLU A 47 14.40 -19.09 23.77
N LYS A 48 15.52 -19.51 23.16
CA LYS A 48 16.88 -19.23 23.63
C LYS A 48 17.62 -18.27 22.69
N PRO A 49 18.68 -17.59 23.18
CA PRO A 49 19.58 -16.82 22.33
C PRO A 49 20.23 -17.68 21.24
N ASN A 50 20.75 -17.04 20.20
CA ASN A 50 21.45 -17.68 19.08
C ASN A 50 20.60 -18.66 18.24
N PHE A 51 19.29 -18.43 18.16
CA PHE A 51 18.35 -19.24 17.37
C PHE A 51 18.24 -20.69 17.85
N GLU A 52 18.26 -20.90 19.17
CA GLU A 52 18.19 -22.21 19.81
C GLU A 52 16.90 -22.39 20.63
N GLY A 53 16.53 -23.64 20.93
CA GLY A 53 15.35 -23.98 21.73
C GLY A 53 14.07 -24.07 20.90
N HIS A 54 12.92 -24.08 21.56
CA HIS A 54 11.63 -24.12 20.86
C HIS A 54 11.49 -22.90 19.95
N SER A 55 10.84 -23.09 18.80
CA SER A 55 10.68 -22.05 17.80
C SER A 55 9.25 -21.91 17.32
N ILE A 56 8.81 -20.69 17.05
CA ILE A 56 7.48 -20.40 16.51
C ILE A 56 7.62 -19.60 15.22
N PRO A 57 7.07 -20.09 14.10
CA PRO A 57 7.00 -19.31 12.88
C PRO A 57 5.90 -18.24 13.02
N LEU A 58 6.25 -17.01 12.66
CA LEU A 58 5.35 -15.88 12.55
C LEU A 58 5.06 -15.64 11.08
N GLU A 59 3.98 -16.25 10.57
CA GLU A 59 3.42 -15.98 9.24
C GLU A 59 2.45 -14.79 9.30
N GLU A 60 2.17 -14.15 8.16
CA GLU A 60 1.25 -13.01 8.10
C GLU A 60 -0.20 -13.45 8.37
N GLY A 61 -0.82 -12.87 9.41
CA GLY A 61 -2.19 -13.17 9.86
C GLY A 61 -2.37 -12.87 11.36
N GLU A 62 -3.60 -12.91 11.87
CA GLU A 62 -3.84 -12.86 13.32
C GLU A 62 -3.46 -14.21 13.94
N LEU A 63 -2.31 -14.25 14.63
CA LEU A 63 -1.87 -15.44 15.38
C LEU A 63 -2.17 -15.23 16.87
N GLU A 64 -3.18 -15.92 17.40
CA GLU A 64 -3.40 -15.97 18.85
C GLU A 64 -2.35 -16.88 19.51
N LEU A 65 -1.28 -16.26 19.99
CA LEU A 65 -0.20 -16.94 20.74
C LEU A 65 -0.71 -17.38 22.13
N THR A 66 -1.29 -18.57 22.23
CA THR A 66 -1.65 -19.22 23.50
C THR A 66 -0.52 -20.15 23.95
N ALA A 67 -0.05 -19.98 25.20
CA ALA A 67 0.99 -20.82 25.83
C ALA A 67 2.28 -21.01 24.98
N LEU A 68 2.96 -19.91 24.65
CA LEU A 68 4.17 -19.81 23.80
C LEU A 68 5.23 -20.94 23.90
N TRP A 69 5.42 -21.56 25.06
CA TRP A 69 6.38 -22.66 25.23
C TRP A 69 5.78 -23.88 25.94
N GLY A 70 4.47 -24.12 25.76
CA GLY A 70 3.65 -25.05 26.52
C GLY A 70 4.38 -26.33 26.99
N THR A 71 4.62 -26.42 28.30
CA THR A 71 5.22 -27.58 28.96
C THR A 71 4.30 -28.78 28.83
N GLU A 72 4.66 -29.75 27.98
CA GLU A 72 4.21 -31.13 28.15
C GLU A 72 4.92 -31.72 29.37
N ASP A 73 4.34 -31.49 30.55
CA ASP A 73 4.58 -32.32 31.74
C ASP A 73 3.22 -32.47 32.45
N ILE A 74 2.27 -33.10 31.77
CA ILE A 74 1.11 -33.68 32.46
C ILE A 74 1.63 -34.94 33.14
N LEU A 75 2.06 -34.80 34.40
CA LEU A 75 1.67 -35.62 35.54
C LEU A 75 2.53 -35.21 36.75
N GLU A 76 1.84 -34.82 37.82
CA GLU A 76 2.35 -34.51 39.17
C GLU A 76 2.96 -33.12 39.40
N ARG A 77 2.11 -32.14 39.73
CA ARG A 77 2.23 -31.39 41.00
C ARG A 77 0.99 -30.57 41.33
N LYS A 78 0.75 -30.51 42.63
CA LYS A 78 -0.41 -29.95 43.33
C LYS A 78 -0.47 -28.43 43.24
N GLU A 79 -1.69 -27.93 43.40
CA GLU A 79 -2.10 -26.57 43.75
C GLU A 79 -1.02 -25.77 44.51
N GLU A 80 -0.28 -24.92 43.81
CA GLU A 80 0.34 -23.71 44.35
C GLU A 80 0.19 -22.60 43.30
N GLU A 81 -0.18 -21.39 43.75
CA GLU A 81 -0.37 -20.20 42.94
C GLU A 81 0.90 -19.87 42.14
N GLU A 82 0.97 -20.31 40.87
CA GLU A 82 2.08 -19.95 40.00
C GLU A 82 1.91 -18.50 39.54
N SER A 83 2.80 -17.63 40.02
CA SER A 83 3.08 -16.37 39.32
C SER A 83 3.42 -16.72 37.87
N ALA A 84 2.64 -16.22 36.91
CA ALA A 84 2.92 -16.39 35.49
C ALA A 84 4.37 -15.93 35.22
N LYS A 85 5.29 -16.89 35.08
CA LYS A 85 6.67 -16.60 34.70
C LYS A 85 6.61 -15.87 33.37
N PRO A 86 7.27 -14.71 33.23
CA PRO A 86 7.19 -13.97 32.00
C PRO A 86 7.88 -14.79 30.90
N VAL A 87 7.18 -14.96 29.78
CA VAL A 87 7.69 -15.67 28.61
C VAL A 87 8.92 -14.93 28.09
N VAL A 88 10.01 -15.65 27.93
CA VAL A 88 11.27 -15.12 27.39
C VAL A 88 11.39 -15.51 25.93
N ILE A 89 11.67 -14.52 25.07
CA ILE A 89 12.11 -14.71 23.70
C ILE A 89 13.60 -14.45 23.70
N GLY A 90 14.39 -15.50 23.45
CA GLY A 90 15.84 -15.44 23.51
C GLY A 90 16.47 -14.87 22.24
N SER A 91 15.85 -15.09 21.07
CA SER A 91 16.26 -14.50 19.80
C SER A 91 15.13 -14.47 18.76
N LEU A 92 15.27 -13.63 17.75
CA LEU A 92 14.31 -13.44 16.66
C LEU A 92 15.06 -13.45 15.33
N ARG A 93 14.61 -14.27 14.37
CA ARG A 93 15.24 -14.39 13.05
C ARG A 93 14.30 -13.94 11.94
N HIS A 94 14.74 -13.02 11.09
CA HIS A 94 14.03 -12.65 9.87
C HIS A 94 14.22 -13.75 8.83
N VAL A 95 13.13 -14.25 8.25
CA VAL A 95 13.18 -15.23 7.16
C VAL A 95 13.21 -14.49 5.84
N VAL A 96 14.35 -14.50 5.17
CA VAL A 96 14.49 -13.95 3.82
C VAL A 96 14.01 -15.01 2.82
N LYS A 97 13.05 -14.66 1.96
CA LYS A 97 12.61 -15.56 0.89
C LYS A 97 13.68 -15.60 -0.19
N ASP A 98 14.36 -16.73 -0.25
CA ASP A 98 15.00 -17.17 -1.48
C ASP A 98 13.84 -17.56 -2.42
N TYR A 99 13.66 -16.79 -3.50
CA TYR A 99 12.53 -16.96 -4.43
C TYR A 99 12.62 -18.25 -5.25
N ARG A 100 13.58 -19.14 -5.01
CA ARG A 100 13.63 -20.43 -5.71
C ARG A 100 12.49 -21.32 -5.23
N VAL A 101 12.23 -22.34 -6.03
CA VAL A 101 11.27 -23.38 -5.65
C VAL A 101 11.80 -24.08 -4.40
N SER A 102 11.02 -24.05 -3.32
CA SER A 102 11.33 -24.75 -2.09
C SER A 102 11.62 -26.21 -2.40
N HIS A 103 12.64 -26.78 -1.76
CA HIS A 103 13.04 -28.16 -2.01
C HIS A 103 13.66 -28.77 -0.77
N ILE A 104 13.16 -29.94 -0.43
CA ILE A 104 13.65 -30.74 0.68
C ILE A 104 13.66 -32.20 0.30
N ASP A 105 14.75 -32.85 0.67
CA ASP A 105 14.98 -34.26 0.52
C ASP A 105 14.88 -34.94 1.88
N LEU A 106 14.07 -35.99 1.96
CA LEU A 106 13.95 -36.87 3.13
C LEU A 106 14.60 -38.21 2.83
N PHE A 107 15.40 -38.71 3.78
CA PHE A 107 16.17 -39.94 3.65
C PHE A 107 15.78 -40.96 4.73
N THR A 108 15.70 -42.23 4.35
CA THR A 108 15.31 -43.31 5.28
C THR A 108 16.43 -43.77 6.21
N GLU A 109 17.67 -43.34 5.99
CA GLU A 109 18.86 -43.62 6.83
C GLU A 109 19.63 -42.31 7.16
N PRO A 110 20.49 -42.31 8.19
CA PRO A 110 21.36 -41.17 8.52
C PRO A 110 22.35 -40.81 7.41
N GLU A 111 22.97 -39.63 7.50
CA GLU A 111 24.02 -39.14 6.59
C GLU A 111 23.58 -39.01 5.11
N GLY A 112 22.28 -38.79 4.88
CA GLY A 112 21.71 -38.68 3.53
C GLY A 112 21.68 -39.99 2.76
N LEU A 113 21.63 -41.14 3.46
CA LEU A 113 21.63 -42.47 2.86
C LEU A 113 20.24 -43.11 2.79
N GLY A 114 20.13 -44.21 2.07
CA GLY A 114 18.88 -44.98 1.93
C GLY A 114 18.00 -44.49 0.78
N VAL A 115 16.68 -44.57 0.96
CA VAL A 115 15.70 -44.15 -0.04
C VAL A 115 15.49 -42.64 0.08
N LEU A 116 15.62 -41.95 -1.05
CA LEU A 116 15.40 -40.51 -1.18
C LEU A 116 13.97 -40.23 -1.62
N ASN A 117 13.29 -39.32 -0.91
CA ASN A 117 12.04 -38.70 -1.36
C ASN A 117 12.22 -37.18 -1.39
N SER A 118 11.95 -36.57 -2.54
CA SER A 118 12.07 -35.13 -2.75
C SER A 118 10.69 -34.47 -2.77
N TYR A 119 10.56 -33.36 -2.04
CA TYR A 119 9.34 -32.58 -1.92
C TYR A 119 9.60 -31.13 -2.31
N PHE A 120 8.62 -30.53 -2.98
CA PHE A 120 8.74 -29.20 -3.57
C PHE A 120 7.59 -28.24 -3.19
N ASP A 121 6.57 -28.74 -2.50
CA ASP A 121 5.32 -28.04 -2.23
C ASP A 121 4.62 -28.58 -0.96
N ASP A 122 3.50 -27.97 -0.60
CA ASP A 122 2.57 -28.40 0.44
C ASP A 122 2.22 -29.89 0.28
N THR A 123 2.48 -30.66 1.33
CA THR A 123 2.16 -32.09 1.42
C THR A 123 1.28 -32.33 2.63
N GLU A 124 -0.04 -32.27 2.42
CA GLU A 124 -1.06 -32.43 3.46
C GLU A 124 -1.06 -33.84 4.09
N GLU A 125 -0.66 -34.85 3.32
CA GLU A 125 -0.62 -36.23 3.79
C GLU A 125 0.55 -36.99 3.15
N MET A 126 1.47 -37.45 4.00
CA MET A 126 2.62 -38.26 3.59
C MET A 126 2.30 -39.75 3.35
N GLN A 127 1.07 -40.16 3.63
CA GLN A 127 0.67 -41.57 3.61
C GLN A 127 0.35 -42.04 2.19
N GLY A 128 1.35 -42.56 1.48
CA GLY A 128 1.12 -43.34 0.26
C GLY A 128 0.72 -44.79 0.59
N PHE A 129 -0.50 -45.21 0.26
CA PHE A 129 -0.99 -46.60 0.45
C PHE A 129 -0.97 -47.12 1.91
N GLY A 130 -1.11 -46.23 2.90
CA GLY A 130 -1.28 -46.61 4.31
C GLY A 130 0.01 -46.99 5.05
N ILE A 131 1.19 -46.67 4.51
CA ILE A 131 2.48 -46.90 5.18
C ILE A 131 3.21 -45.55 5.30
N MET A 132 3.41 -45.07 6.52
CA MET A 132 4.33 -43.96 6.78
C MET A 132 5.77 -44.43 6.59
N GLN A 133 6.53 -43.67 5.80
CA GLN A 133 7.96 -43.93 5.65
C GLN A 133 8.74 -43.32 6.82
N LYS A 134 9.73 -44.05 7.30
CA LYS A 134 10.67 -43.54 8.30
C LYS A 134 11.59 -42.49 7.67
N THR A 135 11.87 -41.41 8.40
CA THR A 135 12.91 -40.44 8.03
C THR A 135 13.98 -40.44 9.11
N SER A 136 15.25 -40.48 8.72
CA SER A 136 16.40 -40.49 9.64
C SER A 136 17.45 -39.42 9.32
N SER A 137 17.40 -38.81 8.14
CA SER A 137 18.16 -37.59 7.80
C SER A 137 17.43 -36.78 6.75
N MET A 138 17.81 -35.50 6.61
CA MET A 138 17.14 -34.55 5.72
C MET A 138 18.15 -33.61 5.07
N LYS A 139 17.80 -33.10 3.89
CA LYS A 139 18.54 -32.02 3.24
C LYS A 139 17.57 -30.99 2.71
N VAL A 140 17.61 -29.80 3.29
CA VAL A 140 16.84 -28.65 2.78
C VAL A 140 17.73 -27.90 1.81
N HIS A 141 17.39 -27.93 0.53
CA HIS A 141 18.16 -27.20 -0.47
C HIS A 141 17.73 -25.73 -0.54
N TRP A 142 16.42 -25.48 -0.54
CA TRP A 142 15.82 -24.15 -0.68
C TRP A 142 14.51 -24.04 0.11
N GLY A 143 14.20 -22.83 0.56
CA GLY A 143 13.02 -22.54 1.37
C GLY A 143 13.18 -22.90 2.85
N THR A 144 12.34 -22.28 3.68
CA THR A 144 12.16 -22.69 5.08
C THR A 144 10.95 -23.61 5.15
N TRP A 145 11.08 -24.79 5.74
CA TRP A 145 10.04 -25.82 5.78
C TRP A 145 9.46 -25.96 7.18
N LEU A 146 8.14 -26.08 7.24
CA LEU A 146 7.36 -26.45 8.41
C LEU A 146 7.00 -27.93 8.29
N VAL A 147 7.53 -28.75 9.21
CA VAL A 147 7.34 -30.19 9.22
C VAL A 147 6.50 -30.59 10.43
N TYR A 148 5.43 -31.33 10.20
CA TYR A 148 4.46 -31.73 11.21
C TYR A 148 4.45 -33.25 11.37
N GLU A 149 4.35 -33.71 12.62
CA GLU A 149 4.17 -35.14 12.91
C GLU A 149 2.77 -35.61 12.49
N GLU A 150 1.77 -34.74 12.58
CA GLU A 150 0.38 -35.03 12.21
C GLU A 150 0.07 -34.66 10.74
N PRO A 151 -0.90 -35.35 10.10
CA PRO A 151 -1.40 -34.95 8.78
C PRO A 151 -2.21 -33.64 8.86
N GLY A 152 -2.39 -32.97 7.72
CA GLY A 152 -3.21 -31.76 7.62
C GLY A 152 -2.65 -30.52 8.32
N PHE A 153 -1.32 -30.43 8.46
CA PHE A 153 -0.58 -29.32 9.08
C PHE A 153 -1.00 -29.04 10.53
N GLN A 154 -1.35 -30.09 11.27
CA GLN A 154 -1.78 -30.00 12.67
C GLN A 154 -0.60 -30.14 13.64
N GLY A 155 -0.72 -29.50 14.80
CA GLY A 155 0.31 -29.50 15.85
C GLY A 155 1.36 -28.39 15.69
N VAL A 156 2.40 -28.46 16.53
CA VAL A 156 3.52 -27.51 16.49
C VAL A 156 4.53 -27.97 15.43
N PRO A 157 4.82 -27.16 14.39
CA PRO A 157 5.76 -27.56 13.36
C PRO A 157 7.22 -27.47 13.82
N PHE A 158 8.05 -28.37 13.30
CA PHE A 158 9.50 -28.20 13.26
C PHE A 158 9.89 -27.31 12.08
N ILE A 159 10.72 -26.31 12.36
CA ILE A 159 11.18 -25.36 11.34
C ILE A 159 12.55 -25.81 10.84
N LEU A 160 12.65 -26.11 9.54
CA LEU A 160 13.88 -26.52 8.90
C LEU A 160 14.32 -25.47 7.88
N GLU A 161 15.51 -24.92 8.10
CA GLU A 161 16.13 -23.95 7.20
C GLU A 161 17.08 -24.63 6.21
N PRO A 162 17.46 -23.97 5.10
CA PRO A 162 18.42 -24.53 4.14
C PRO A 162 19.70 -25.02 4.81
N GLY A 163 20.03 -26.29 4.60
CA GLY A 163 21.10 -26.98 5.29
C GLY A 163 21.04 -28.50 5.15
N GLU A 164 22.11 -29.16 5.61
CA GLU A 164 22.19 -30.62 5.71
C GLU A 164 21.95 -31.03 7.16
N TYR A 165 21.03 -31.97 7.35
CA TYR A 165 20.66 -32.53 8.64
C TYR A 165 20.98 -34.03 8.61
N PRO A 166 22.24 -34.41 8.90
CA PRO A 166 22.72 -35.79 8.77
C PRO A 166 22.07 -36.76 9.76
N ASP A 167 21.50 -36.24 10.84
CA ASP A 167 20.70 -36.97 11.82
C ASP A 167 19.52 -36.10 12.31
N LEU A 168 18.67 -36.67 13.15
CA LEU A 168 17.53 -35.99 13.77
C LEU A 168 17.79 -35.58 15.22
N SER A 169 19.07 -35.36 15.59
CA SER A 169 19.43 -34.94 16.95
C SER A 169 18.82 -33.58 17.32
N PHE A 170 18.63 -32.69 16.34
CA PHE A 170 17.92 -31.42 16.52
C PHE A 170 16.43 -31.61 16.91
N TRP A 171 15.86 -32.76 16.57
CA TRP A 171 14.49 -33.19 16.89
C TRP A 171 14.48 -34.18 18.07
N ASN A 172 15.61 -34.37 18.79
CA ASN A 172 15.72 -35.30 19.92
C ASN A 172 15.15 -36.72 19.64
N THR A 173 15.21 -37.17 18.39
CA THR A 173 14.76 -38.51 17.98
C THR A 173 15.79 -39.12 17.02
N ASP A 174 15.82 -40.45 16.93
CA ASP A 174 16.63 -41.16 15.94
C ASP A 174 15.85 -41.38 14.62
N VAL A 175 14.52 -41.36 14.68
CA VAL A 175 13.61 -41.60 13.55
C VAL A 175 12.36 -40.74 13.71
N ALA A 176 11.97 -40.04 12.64
CA ALA A 176 10.71 -39.30 12.57
C ALA A 176 9.75 -39.95 11.58
N PHE A 177 8.46 -39.84 11.88
CA PHE A 177 7.37 -40.18 10.97
C PHE A 177 6.60 -38.89 10.66
N ILE A 178 6.90 -38.29 9.51
CA ILE A 178 6.31 -37.01 9.10
C ILE A 178 4.90 -37.25 8.59
N GLY A 179 3.90 -36.58 9.17
CA GLY A 179 2.50 -36.65 8.77
C GLY A 179 2.16 -35.69 7.65
N SER A 180 2.67 -34.47 7.74
CA SER A 180 2.51 -33.43 6.73
C SER A 180 3.66 -32.43 6.77
N MET A 181 3.86 -31.69 5.69
CA MET A 181 4.86 -30.61 5.66
C MET A 181 4.55 -29.60 4.58
N ARG A 182 4.98 -28.36 4.79
CA ARG A 182 4.83 -27.29 3.81
C ARG A 182 5.96 -26.28 3.92
N PRO A 183 6.30 -25.57 2.83
CA PRO A 183 7.12 -24.37 2.93
C PRO A 183 6.44 -23.30 3.81
N LEU A 184 7.25 -22.50 4.48
CA LEU A 184 6.81 -21.28 5.17
C LEU A 184 6.23 -20.31 4.14
N LYS A 185 5.00 -19.85 4.38
CA LYS A 185 4.32 -18.89 3.51
C LYS A 185 4.74 -17.48 3.92
N MET A 186 5.29 -16.75 2.96
CA MET A 186 5.65 -15.35 3.15
C MET A 186 4.41 -14.47 3.07
N GLY A 187 4.40 -13.40 3.85
CA GLY A 187 3.39 -12.37 3.74
C GLY A 187 3.37 -11.67 2.37
N GLY A 188 2.28 -10.96 2.10
CA GLY A 188 2.09 -10.10 0.94
C GLY A 188 3.09 -8.94 0.92
N ARG A 189 3.32 -8.41 -0.29
CA ARG A 189 4.27 -7.31 -0.52
C ARG A 189 3.69 -5.98 -0.10
N LYS A 190 4.47 -5.17 0.62
CA LYS A 190 4.02 -3.88 1.13
C LYS A 190 5.01 -2.76 0.82
N VAL A 191 4.50 -1.54 0.79
CA VAL A 191 5.29 -0.31 0.74
C VAL A 191 4.72 0.71 1.71
N GLU A 192 5.56 1.34 2.52
CA GLU A 192 5.14 2.38 3.45
C GLU A 192 5.19 3.77 2.79
N PHE A 193 6.30 4.10 2.12
CA PHE A 193 6.59 5.44 1.61
C PHE A 193 6.76 5.49 0.08
N PRO A 194 5.73 5.19 -0.72
CA PRO A 194 5.86 5.05 -2.18
C PRO A 194 6.20 6.35 -2.92
N SER A 195 5.92 7.52 -2.34
CA SER A 195 6.05 8.82 -3.01
C SER A 195 7.37 9.55 -2.73
N ASP A 196 8.23 9.02 -1.86
CA ASP A 196 9.52 9.63 -1.51
C ASP A 196 10.64 8.57 -1.47
N PRO A 197 10.94 7.93 -2.62
CA PRO A 197 11.85 6.81 -2.66
C PRO A 197 13.27 7.25 -2.31
N LYS A 198 13.95 6.48 -1.46
CA LYS A 198 15.34 6.73 -1.08
C LYS A 198 16.08 5.42 -0.81
N VAL A 199 17.21 5.23 -1.47
CA VAL A 199 18.08 4.06 -1.32
C VAL A 199 19.54 4.48 -1.16
N VAL A 200 20.28 3.74 -0.33
CA VAL A 200 21.73 3.89 -0.17
C VAL A 200 22.40 2.60 -0.60
N ILE A 201 23.37 2.69 -1.50
CA ILE A 201 24.04 1.55 -2.11
C ILE A 201 25.50 1.57 -1.72
N TYR A 202 26.04 0.42 -1.39
CA TYR A 202 27.40 0.24 -0.93
C TYR A 202 28.18 -0.69 -1.86
N GLU A 203 29.44 -0.35 -2.08
CA GLU A 203 30.33 -1.09 -2.97
C GLU A 203 30.59 -2.54 -2.50
N LYS A 204 30.61 -2.76 -1.18
CA LYS A 204 30.92 -4.05 -0.55
C LYS A 204 29.76 -4.60 0.28
N PRO A 205 29.75 -5.91 0.57
CA PRO A 205 28.82 -6.50 1.52
C PRO A 205 28.90 -5.85 2.90
N PHE A 206 27.86 -6.00 3.70
CA PHE A 206 27.76 -5.50 5.09
C PHE A 206 27.93 -3.98 5.25
N PHE A 207 27.48 -3.21 4.26
CA PHE A 207 27.45 -1.73 4.26
C PHE A 207 28.83 -1.08 4.33
N GLU A 208 29.83 -1.71 3.72
CA GLU A 208 31.20 -1.22 3.65
C GLU A 208 31.55 -0.61 2.29
N GLY A 209 32.67 0.14 2.25
CA GLY A 209 33.22 0.70 1.02
C GLY A 209 32.60 2.05 0.64
N LYS A 210 32.77 2.45 -0.62
CA LYS A 210 32.15 3.67 -1.15
C LYS A 210 30.62 3.48 -1.18
N CYS A 211 29.89 4.53 -0.82
CA CYS A 211 28.43 4.52 -0.91
C CYS A 211 27.91 5.65 -1.80
N MET A 212 26.70 5.46 -2.32
CA MET A 212 25.94 6.49 -3.02
C MET A 212 24.49 6.48 -2.55
N GLU A 213 23.90 7.67 -2.44
CA GLU A 213 22.48 7.84 -2.14
C GLU A 213 21.74 8.16 -3.44
N LEU A 214 20.60 7.50 -3.67
CA LEU A 214 19.75 7.68 -4.84
C LEU A 214 18.31 7.89 -4.40
N GLU A 215 17.67 8.84 -5.06
CA GLU A 215 16.22 9.13 -4.95
C GLU A 215 15.50 8.97 -6.29
N MET A 216 16.25 8.68 -7.35
CA MET A 216 15.76 8.48 -8.72
C MET A 216 16.39 7.22 -9.33
N GLU A 217 15.91 6.83 -10.51
CA GLU A 217 16.44 5.73 -11.27
C GLU A 217 17.92 5.92 -11.66
N MET A 218 18.64 4.81 -11.76
CA MET A 218 20.00 4.75 -12.27
C MET A 218 20.09 3.65 -13.31
N CYS A 219 20.34 4.04 -14.56
CA CYS A 219 20.42 3.12 -15.70
C CYS A 219 21.71 2.30 -15.74
N SER A 220 22.78 2.73 -15.05
CA SER A 220 24.02 1.96 -14.88
C SER A 220 24.83 2.44 -13.68
N PHE A 221 25.25 1.56 -12.76
CA PHE A 221 26.23 1.93 -11.71
C PHE A 221 27.67 1.94 -12.22
N ILE A 222 27.91 1.21 -13.30
CA ILE A 222 29.25 0.93 -13.83
C ILE A 222 29.38 1.67 -15.16
N ALA A 223 30.31 2.63 -15.22
CA ALA A 223 30.62 3.32 -16.48
C ALA A 223 31.49 2.40 -17.35
N GLU A 224 30.92 1.87 -18.43
CA GLU A 224 31.71 1.23 -19.48
C GLU A 224 32.41 2.31 -20.31
N GLY A 225 33.64 2.67 -19.93
CA GLY A 225 34.70 3.14 -20.83
C GLY A 225 34.34 4.10 -21.97
N SER A 226 33.50 5.12 -21.77
CA SER A 226 33.40 6.25 -22.70
C SER A 226 34.08 7.48 -22.12
N GLU A 227 35.21 7.85 -22.71
CA GLU A 227 35.76 9.20 -22.61
C GLU A 227 34.80 10.15 -23.31
N THR A 228 33.72 10.58 -22.66
CA THR A 228 32.93 11.80 -22.96
C THR A 228 31.65 11.86 -22.13
N ALA A 229 31.74 12.50 -20.95
CA ALA A 229 30.76 13.46 -20.44
C ALA A 229 31.16 13.85 -19.00
N GLU A 230 32.09 14.79 -18.87
CA GLU A 230 32.17 15.59 -17.65
C GLU A 230 30.95 16.53 -17.61
N THR A 231 29.79 16.01 -17.21
CA THR A 231 28.71 16.83 -16.64
C THR A 231 28.83 16.75 -15.13
N ALA A 232 29.05 17.91 -14.50
CA ALA A 232 29.58 18.07 -13.15
C ALA A 232 28.66 17.66 -11.99
N ASP A 233 27.64 16.82 -12.22
CA ASP A 233 26.59 16.54 -11.22
C ASP A 233 26.18 15.05 -11.12
N GLU A 234 26.74 14.13 -11.91
CA GLU A 234 26.40 12.70 -11.76
C GLU A 234 27.22 12.02 -10.67
N PRO A 235 26.59 11.22 -9.78
CA PRO A 235 27.27 10.54 -8.70
C PRO A 235 28.29 9.56 -9.28
N ALA A 236 29.55 9.67 -8.81
CA ALA A 236 30.66 8.90 -9.36
C ALA A 236 30.35 7.38 -9.32
N PRO A 237 30.60 6.63 -10.42
CA PRO A 237 30.21 5.23 -10.54
C PRO A 237 30.82 4.34 -9.44
N LEU A 238 30.11 3.27 -9.10
CA LEU A 238 30.58 2.22 -8.21
C LEU A 238 31.23 1.10 -9.04
N ALA A 239 32.25 0.43 -8.51
CA ALA A 239 32.86 -0.71 -9.18
C ALA A 239 31.99 -1.97 -9.13
N SER A 240 31.21 -2.11 -8.06
CA SER A 240 30.25 -3.20 -7.81
C SER A 240 29.20 -2.74 -6.79
N VAL A 241 28.15 -3.53 -6.63
CA VAL A 241 27.18 -3.37 -5.54
C VAL A 241 27.27 -4.61 -4.65
N GLY A 242 27.64 -4.40 -3.39
CA GLY A 242 27.79 -5.50 -2.43
C GLY A 242 26.70 -5.53 -1.35
N SER A 243 26.11 -4.38 -1.02
CA SER A 243 24.99 -4.27 -0.08
C SER A 243 24.18 -2.99 -0.33
N LEU A 244 22.94 -2.95 0.16
CA LEU A 244 22.06 -1.80 0.00
C LEU A 244 21.10 -1.62 1.17
N LYS A 245 20.68 -0.38 1.41
CA LYS A 245 19.64 -0.01 2.36
C LYS A 245 18.54 0.74 1.63
N VAL A 246 17.36 0.15 1.53
CA VAL A 246 16.17 0.85 1.06
C VAL A 246 15.58 1.57 2.25
N LEU A 247 15.77 2.89 2.30
CA LEU A 247 15.30 3.69 3.41
C LEU A 247 13.81 4.01 3.28
N ARG A 248 13.34 4.25 2.05
CA ARG A 248 11.96 4.61 1.74
C ARG A 248 11.58 4.18 0.34
N GLY A 249 10.30 3.88 0.17
CA GLY A 249 9.71 3.49 -1.10
C GLY A 249 10.11 2.08 -1.48
N ILE A 250 9.71 1.68 -2.67
CA ILE A 250 9.94 0.34 -3.19
C ILE A 250 10.63 0.42 -4.54
N TRP A 251 11.63 -0.43 -4.72
CA TRP A 251 12.55 -0.33 -5.84
C TRP A 251 12.63 -1.65 -6.60
N VAL A 252 12.94 -1.56 -7.89
CA VAL A 252 13.34 -2.71 -8.69
C VAL A 252 14.80 -2.55 -9.05
N ALA A 253 15.60 -3.52 -8.65
CA ALA A 253 16.97 -3.67 -9.12
C ALA A 253 17.04 -4.69 -10.24
N TYR A 254 18.04 -4.52 -11.10
CA TYR A 254 18.23 -5.32 -12.29
C TYR A 254 19.68 -5.81 -12.38
N GLU A 255 19.83 -7.05 -12.80
CA GLU A 255 21.13 -7.70 -13.03
C GLU A 255 22.00 -6.91 -14.03
N LYS A 256 21.38 -6.30 -15.06
CA LYS A 256 22.08 -5.63 -16.16
C LYS A 256 21.76 -4.13 -16.24
N PRO A 257 22.58 -3.33 -16.95
CA PRO A 257 22.28 -1.93 -17.22
C PRO A 257 20.99 -1.77 -18.04
N GLY A 258 20.39 -0.59 -17.98
CA GLY A 258 19.20 -0.24 -18.76
C GLY A 258 17.94 -1.02 -18.36
N PHE A 259 17.83 -1.42 -17.08
CA PHE A 259 16.68 -2.12 -16.51
C PHE A 259 16.40 -3.47 -17.16
N ALA A 260 17.47 -4.24 -17.41
CA ALA A 260 17.40 -5.52 -18.11
C ALA A 260 17.95 -6.69 -17.27
N GLY A 261 17.63 -7.91 -17.70
CA GLY A 261 18.04 -9.14 -17.01
C GLY A 261 17.07 -9.52 -15.89
N HIS A 262 17.57 -10.28 -14.91
CA HIS A 262 16.77 -10.67 -13.75
C HIS A 262 16.35 -9.43 -12.93
N GLN A 263 15.11 -9.45 -12.45
CA GLN A 263 14.52 -8.36 -11.66
C GLN A 263 14.46 -8.76 -10.19
N TYR A 264 14.79 -7.82 -9.30
CA TYR A 264 14.79 -8.01 -7.86
C TYR A 264 13.94 -6.91 -7.23
N LEU A 265 12.85 -7.31 -6.57
CA LEU A 265 12.04 -6.38 -5.78
C LEU A 265 12.77 -6.07 -4.48
N LEU A 266 12.96 -4.78 -4.20
CA LEU A 266 13.59 -4.28 -3.00
C LEU A 266 12.56 -3.47 -2.19
N GLU A 267 12.11 -4.07 -1.10
CA GLU A 267 11.24 -3.47 -0.09
C GLU A 267 12.07 -2.63 0.89
N GLU A 268 11.41 -1.80 1.71
CA GLU A 268 12.09 -1.04 2.76
C GLU A 268 12.85 -1.98 3.73
N GLY A 269 14.14 -1.74 3.92
CA GLY A 269 14.98 -2.63 4.72
C GLY A 269 16.48 -2.58 4.43
N GLU A 270 17.20 -3.44 5.15
CA GLU A 270 18.65 -3.59 5.06
C GLU A 270 19.01 -4.93 4.39
N TYR A 271 19.79 -4.86 3.32
CA TYR A 271 20.27 -6.03 2.57
C TYR A 271 21.81 -6.08 2.62
N LYS A 272 22.34 -7.03 3.38
CA LYS A 272 23.77 -7.11 3.71
C LYS A 272 24.60 -7.80 2.62
N ASP A 273 23.97 -8.66 1.82
CA ASP A 273 24.61 -9.40 0.73
C ASP A 273 23.60 -9.68 -0.39
N TRP A 274 24.08 -10.10 -1.56
CA TRP A 274 23.24 -10.39 -2.72
C TRP A 274 22.20 -11.48 -2.52
N LYS A 275 22.45 -12.39 -1.58
CA LYS A 275 21.48 -13.41 -1.18
C LYS A 275 20.26 -12.80 -0.48
N ASP A 276 20.43 -11.65 0.19
CA ASP A 276 19.36 -11.03 0.96
C ASP A 276 18.28 -10.44 0.05
N TRP A 277 18.63 -10.00 -1.16
CA TRP A 277 17.65 -9.55 -2.18
C TRP A 277 17.26 -10.64 -3.17
N GLY A 278 17.63 -11.91 -2.90
CA GLY A 278 17.31 -13.03 -3.78
C GLY A 278 18.05 -13.00 -5.12
N GLY A 279 19.25 -12.41 -5.16
CA GLY A 279 20.10 -12.38 -6.34
C GLY A 279 20.44 -13.78 -6.86
N TYR A 280 20.55 -13.94 -8.17
CA TYR A 280 21.11 -15.15 -8.78
C TYR A 280 22.66 -15.12 -8.77
N SER A 281 23.21 -13.91 -8.84
CA SER A 281 24.63 -13.58 -8.67
C SER A 281 24.73 -12.27 -7.87
N GLY A 282 25.96 -11.83 -7.61
CA GLY A 282 26.22 -10.50 -7.06
C GLY A 282 26.11 -9.36 -8.08
N ASP A 283 25.67 -9.64 -9.32
CA ASP A 283 25.56 -8.64 -10.36
C ASP A 283 24.27 -7.84 -10.18
N LEU A 284 24.43 -6.54 -9.91
CA LEU A 284 23.36 -5.57 -9.82
C LEU A 284 23.88 -4.29 -10.49
N GLN A 285 23.29 -3.92 -11.63
CA GLN A 285 23.86 -2.89 -12.51
C GLN A 285 22.91 -1.72 -12.81
N SER A 286 21.60 -1.89 -12.65
CA SER A 286 20.67 -0.75 -12.69
C SER A 286 19.55 -0.91 -11.65
N LEU A 287 18.89 0.19 -11.30
CA LEU A 287 17.73 0.19 -10.41
C LEU A 287 16.81 1.37 -10.70
N ARG A 288 15.53 1.21 -10.39
CA ARG A 288 14.55 2.30 -10.47
C ARG A 288 13.57 2.23 -9.30
N PRO A 289 13.04 3.37 -8.84
CA PRO A 289 11.92 3.37 -7.92
C PRO A 289 10.66 2.92 -8.68
N ILE A 290 9.77 2.23 -7.99
CA ILE A 290 8.45 1.90 -8.51
C ILE A 290 7.54 3.09 -8.21
N LEU A 291 7.21 3.85 -9.26
CA LEU A 291 6.30 4.98 -9.19
C LEU A 291 4.92 4.51 -9.65
N GLY A 292 4.06 4.12 -8.71
CA GLY A 292 2.74 3.56 -9.00
C GLY A 292 1.68 3.95 -7.99
N ASP A 293 0.41 3.80 -8.38
CA ASP A 293 -0.69 3.76 -7.42
C ASP A 293 -0.78 2.34 -6.85
N PHE A 294 -0.52 2.20 -5.56
CA PHE A 294 -0.57 0.93 -4.83
C PHE A 294 -1.99 0.61 -4.30
N SER A 295 -3.01 1.32 -4.81
CA SER A 295 -4.42 1.16 -4.43
C SER A 295 -5.22 0.48 -5.55
N ASN A 296 -6.28 -0.27 -5.21
CA ASN A 296 -7.21 -0.93 -6.17
C ASN A 296 -6.44 -1.74 -7.20
N ALA A 297 -5.70 -2.76 -6.76
CA ALA A 297 -4.96 -3.58 -7.70
C ALA A 297 -5.93 -4.23 -8.71
N HIS A 298 -5.77 -3.91 -10.00
CA HIS A 298 -6.56 -4.52 -11.07
C HIS A 298 -5.68 -4.75 -12.30
N MET A 299 -5.57 -6.01 -12.70
CA MET A 299 -4.83 -6.44 -13.87
C MET A 299 -5.65 -7.45 -14.67
N ILE A 300 -5.55 -7.39 -15.99
CA ILE A 300 -6.12 -8.39 -16.89
C ILE A 300 -4.98 -9.13 -17.58
N MET A 301 -4.98 -10.46 -17.46
CA MET A 301 -4.02 -11.32 -18.15
C MET A 301 -4.67 -12.04 -19.33
N TYR A 302 -3.92 -12.20 -20.41
CA TYR A 302 -4.38 -12.82 -21.65
C TYR A 302 -3.45 -13.95 -22.09
N SER A 303 -4.05 -15.05 -22.52
CA SER A 303 -3.32 -16.20 -23.08
C SER A 303 -2.74 -15.95 -24.47
N GLU A 304 -3.10 -14.84 -25.12
CA GLU A 304 -2.67 -14.42 -26.47
C GLU A 304 -1.83 -13.13 -26.42
N LYS A 305 -1.05 -12.85 -27.47
CA LYS A 305 -0.33 -11.57 -27.62
C LYS A 305 -1.29 -10.43 -27.96
N ASN A 306 -0.85 -9.17 -27.77
CA ASN A 306 -1.58 -7.95 -28.14
C ASN A 306 -3.01 -7.85 -27.57
N LEU A 307 -3.22 -8.31 -26.34
CA LEU A 307 -4.54 -8.31 -25.68
C LEU A 307 -5.62 -9.01 -26.52
N GLY A 308 -5.24 -10.08 -27.22
CA GLY A 308 -6.09 -10.79 -28.17
C GLY A 308 -7.33 -11.41 -27.51
N SER A 309 -8.52 -11.09 -28.03
CA SER A 309 -9.81 -11.55 -27.48
C SER A 309 -10.20 -12.98 -27.87
N LYS A 310 -9.31 -13.71 -28.55
CA LYS A 310 -9.58 -15.08 -29.06
C LYS A 310 -9.20 -16.18 -28.06
N GLY A 311 -8.31 -15.86 -27.12
CA GLY A 311 -7.88 -16.78 -26.06
C GLY A 311 -8.63 -16.54 -24.74
N SER A 312 -8.29 -17.32 -23.72
CA SER A 312 -8.73 -17.06 -22.34
C SER A 312 -8.14 -15.74 -21.83
N SER A 313 -8.92 -15.03 -21.02
CA SER A 313 -8.50 -13.88 -20.23
C SER A 313 -9.00 -14.03 -18.79
N ILE A 314 -8.31 -13.40 -17.84
CA ILE A 314 -8.70 -13.38 -16.43
C ILE A 314 -8.47 -12.00 -15.83
N ASP A 315 -9.46 -11.50 -15.09
CA ASP A 315 -9.36 -10.32 -14.23
C ASP A 315 -8.81 -10.74 -12.87
N ILE A 316 -7.69 -10.12 -12.46
CA ILE A 316 -7.05 -10.33 -11.18
C ILE A 316 -7.22 -9.07 -10.34
N LEU A 317 -7.85 -9.24 -9.17
CA LEU A 317 -8.15 -8.18 -8.20
C LEU A 317 -7.38 -8.32 -6.88
N GLY A 318 -6.62 -9.40 -6.71
CA GLY A 318 -5.88 -9.68 -5.49
C GLY A 318 -4.87 -10.82 -5.68
N ILE A 319 -4.42 -11.39 -4.57
CA ILE A 319 -3.40 -12.45 -4.53
C ILE A 319 -3.94 -13.73 -5.18
N VAL A 320 -3.13 -14.33 -6.06
CA VAL A 320 -3.38 -15.66 -6.64
C VAL A 320 -2.11 -16.50 -6.53
N ALA A 321 -2.09 -17.43 -5.57
CA ALA A 321 -0.96 -18.33 -5.32
C ALA A 321 -0.80 -19.41 -6.42
N ASN A 322 -1.88 -19.79 -7.11
CA ASN A 322 -1.83 -20.78 -8.18
C ASN A 322 -2.85 -20.49 -9.30
N LEU A 323 -2.37 -20.03 -10.45
CA LEU A 323 -3.21 -19.72 -11.62
C LEU A 323 -3.85 -20.95 -12.28
N LYS A 324 -3.40 -22.16 -11.97
CA LYS A 324 -4.09 -23.37 -12.48
C LYS A 324 -5.45 -23.56 -11.83
N GLU A 325 -5.58 -23.17 -10.56
CA GLU A 325 -6.82 -23.34 -9.78
C GLU A 325 -7.94 -22.40 -10.23
N THR A 326 -7.60 -21.29 -10.88
CA THR A 326 -8.58 -20.35 -11.43
C THR A 326 -9.19 -20.82 -12.76
N GLY A 327 -8.64 -21.88 -13.36
CA GLY A 327 -9.04 -22.38 -14.69
C GLY A 327 -8.49 -21.58 -15.87
N TYR A 328 -7.75 -20.48 -15.64
CA TYR A 328 -7.08 -19.70 -16.70
C TYR A 328 -5.89 -20.45 -17.31
N GLY A 329 -5.14 -21.19 -16.47
CA GLY A 329 -3.91 -21.90 -16.85
C GLY A 329 -2.65 -21.07 -16.55
N VAL A 330 -1.48 -21.53 -17.02
CA VAL A 330 -0.17 -20.89 -16.72
C VAL A 330 0.43 -20.12 -17.89
N LYS A 331 -0.27 -20.06 -19.02
CA LYS A 331 0.23 -19.42 -20.24
C LYS A 331 -0.32 -18.00 -20.35
N THR A 332 0.54 -17.01 -20.11
CA THR A 332 0.22 -15.58 -20.23
C THR A 332 1.13 -14.94 -21.27
N GLN A 333 0.54 -14.42 -22.33
CA GLN A 333 1.27 -13.82 -23.46
C GLN A 333 1.11 -12.30 -23.55
N SER A 334 0.09 -11.70 -22.94
CA SER A 334 -0.03 -10.25 -22.79
C SER A 334 -0.78 -9.89 -21.52
N ILE A 335 -0.55 -8.67 -21.02
CA ILE A 335 -1.07 -8.17 -19.75
C ILE A 335 -1.50 -6.71 -19.92
N ASN A 336 -2.64 -6.35 -19.34
CA ASN A 336 -3.06 -4.97 -19.16
C ASN A 336 -3.19 -4.66 -17.67
N VAL A 337 -2.25 -3.90 -17.12
CA VAL A 337 -2.31 -3.44 -15.73
C VAL A 337 -3.08 -2.12 -15.70
N LEU A 338 -4.30 -2.17 -15.17
CA LEU A 338 -5.20 -1.01 -15.11
C LEU A 338 -4.87 -0.11 -13.91
N SER A 339 -4.58 -0.75 -12.77
CA SER A 339 -4.20 -0.10 -11.50
C SER A 339 -3.46 -1.07 -10.57
N GLY A 340 -2.82 -0.54 -9.53
CA GLY A 340 -1.90 -1.32 -8.69
C GLY A 340 -0.51 -1.48 -9.30
N VAL A 341 0.39 -2.00 -8.49
CA VAL A 341 1.67 -2.58 -8.93
C VAL A 341 1.63 -4.05 -8.56
N TRP A 342 2.11 -4.90 -9.44
CA TRP A 342 2.03 -6.35 -9.29
C TRP A 342 3.41 -6.99 -9.38
N VAL A 343 3.54 -8.13 -8.72
CA VAL A 343 4.65 -9.06 -8.94
C VAL A 343 4.07 -10.36 -9.48
N ALA A 344 4.48 -10.72 -10.69
CA ALA A 344 4.18 -12.00 -11.30
C ALA A 344 5.37 -12.96 -11.17
N TYR A 345 5.07 -14.23 -10.98
CA TYR A 345 6.06 -15.26 -10.72
C TYR A 345 5.91 -16.43 -11.69
N GLU A 346 7.04 -16.99 -12.10
CA GLU A 346 7.07 -18.12 -13.03
C GLU A 346 6.39 -19.39 -12.44
N ASN A 347 6.51 -19.61 -11.13
CA ASN A 347 6.01 -20.79 -10.43
C ASN A 347 4.92 -20.43 -9.38
N PRO A 348 4.15 -21.42 -8.91
CA PRO A 348 3.19 -21.23 -7.83
C PRO A 348 3.84 -20.68 -6.56
N ASP A 349 3.00 -20.16 -5.65
CA ASP A 349 3.38 -19.73 -4.31
C ASP A 349 4.49 -18.66 -4.30
N PHE A 350 4.47 -17.81 -5.33
CA PHE A 350 5.35 -16.66 -5.49
C PHE A 350 6.83 -17.06 -5.54
N THR A 351 7.16 -18.05 -6.36
CA THR A 351 8.51 -18.60 -6.57
C THR A 351 8.93 -18.59 -8.05
N GLY A 352 10.22 -18.79 -8.31
CA GLY A 352 10.86 -18.67 -9.62
C GLY A 352 11.19 -17.24 -10.00
N GLU A 353 11.32 -17.00 -11.31
CA GLU A 353 11.54 -15.67 -11.86
C GLU A 353 10.45 -14.69 -11.46
N GLN A 354 10.86 -13.46 -11.13
CA GLN A 354 9.99 -12.36 -10.74
C GLN A 354 9.88 -11.35 -11.88
N TYR A 355 8.67 -10.84 -12.07
CA TYR A 355 8.37 -9.80 -13.04
C TYR A 355 7.55 -8.72 -12.36
N ILE A 356 8.11 -7.52 -12.25
CA ILE A 356 7.43 -6.38 -11.65
C ILE A 356 6.64 -5.69 -12.75
N LEU A 357 5.34 -5.55 -12.54
CA LEU A 357 4.38 -5.04 -13.50
C LEU A 357 3.72 -3.78 -12.90
N ASP A 358 4.13 -2.62 -13.38
CA ASP A 358 3.46 -1.34 -13.11
C ASP A 358 2.38 -1.06 -14.17
N LYS A 359 1.60 0.00 -13.95
CA LYS A 359 0.47 0.39 -14.80
C LYS A 359 0.90 0.55 -16.26
N GLY A 360 0.31 -0.23 -17.15
CA GLY A 360 0.68 -0.23 -18.56
C GLY A 360 0.09 -1.39 -19.35
N ILE A 361 0.34 -1.35 -20.65
CA ILE A 361 -0.02 -2.41 -21.60
C ILE A 361 1.24 -3.15 -22.00
N TYR A 362 1.29 -4.42 -21.68
CA TYR A 362 2.35 -5.34 -22.07
C TYR A 362 1.80 -6.27 -23.15
N THR A 363 2.19 -6.03 -24.39
CA THR A 363 1.68 -6.73 -25.57
C THR A 363 2.27 -8.12 -25.77
N SER A 364 3.41 -8.38 -25.13
CA SER A 364 4.17 -9.62 -25.25
C SER A 364 4.91 -9.94 -23.95
N PHE A 365 5.32 -11.20 -23.74
CA PHE A 365 6.02 -11.58 -22.50
C PHE A 365 7.43 -11.00 -22.40
N GLU A 366 7.98 -10.64 -23.55
CA GLU A 366 9.25 -9.94 -23.65
C GLU A 366 9.15 -8.52 -23.05
N ASP A 367 7.96 -7.90 -23.05
CA ASP A 367 7.75 -6.53 -22.55
C ASP A 367 7.92 -6.42 -21.02
N TRP A 368 7.68 -7.51 -20.27
CA TRP A 368 7.95 -7.58 -18.83
C TRP A 368 9.25 -8.29 -18.48
N GLY A 369 10.13 -8.50 -19.47
CA GLY A 369 11.42 -9.17 -19.27
C GLY A 369 11.35 -10.69 -19.15
N GLY A 370 10.23 -11.31 -19.51
CA GLY A 370 10.05 -12.76 -19.52
C GLY A 370 10.92 -13.45 -20.57
N LYS A 371 11.57 -14.56 -20.18
CA LYS A 371 12.22 -15.50 -21.14
C LYS A 371 11.22 -16.46 -21.77
N ASN A 372 10.06 -16.61 -21.13
CA ASN A 372 8.95 -17.45 -21.56
C ASN A 372 7.62 -16.81 -21.14
N CYS A 373 6.50 -17.42 -21.56
CA CYS A 373 5.14 -16.95 -21.26
C CYS A 373 4.50 -17.65 -20.05
N LYS A 374 5.31 -18.29 -19.18
CA LYS A 374 4.82 -19.02 -18.01
C LYS A 374 4.69 -18.05 -16.83
N ILE A 375 3.47 -17.87 -16.36
CA ILE A 375 3.17 -17.19 -15.09
C ILE A 375 2.24 -18.13 -14.33
N SER A 376 2.60 -18.45 -13.09
CA SER A 376 1.84 -19.41 -12.27
C SER A 376 1.31 -18.81 -10.97
N SER A 377 1.85 -17.69 -10.51
CA SER A 377 1.29 -16.95 -9.36
C SER A 377 1.51 -15.44 -9.52
N VAL A 378 0.64 -14.66 -8.89
CA VAL A 378 0.66 -13.19 -8.93
C VAL A 378 0.20 -12.61 -7.60
N GLN A 379 0.80 -11.51 -7.17
CA GLN A 379 0.32 -10.75 -6.01
C GLN A 379 0.53 -9.24 -6.23
N PRO A 380 -0.40 -8.39 -5.73
CA PRO A 380 -0.20 -6.96 -5.74
C PRO A 380 0.78 -6.54 -4.65
N ILE A 381 1.41 -5.38 -4.86
CA ILE A 381 2.13 -4.66 -3.82
C ILE A 381 1.13 -3.69 -3.20
N CYS A 382 0.86 -3.87 -1.90
CA CYS A 382 -0.12 -3.09 -1.17
C CYS A 382 0.55 -1.91 -0.47
N LEU A 383 -0.14 -0.77 -0.41
CA LEU A 383 0.26 0.32 0.47
C LEU A 383 0.01 -0.10 1.93
N ASP A 384 1.04 -0.06 2.77
CA ASP A 384 0.83 -0.17 4.22
C ASP A 384 0.32 1.17 4.76
N ALA A 385 -1.01 1.28 4.83
CA ALA A 385 -1.67 2.56 5.09
C ALA A 385 -1.63 3.00 6.57
N PHE A 386 -1.17 2.19 7.53
CA PHE A 386 -1.42 2.47 8.97
C PHE A 386 -0.27 2.22 9.96
N THR A 387 0.88 1.69 9.55
CA THR A 387 2.04 1.50 10.44
C THR A 387 3.02 2.69 10.44
N GLY A 388 2.98 3.53 9.40
CA GLY A 388 3.76 4.76 9.30
C GLY A 388 3.17 5.95 10.08
N PRO A 389 4.01 6.90 10.55
CA PRO A 389 3.49 8.18 11.07
C PRO A 389 2.58 8.82 10.01
N ARG A 390 1.37 9.24 10.43
CA ARG A 390 0.34 9.93 9.61
C ARG A 390 0.95 10.58 8.38
N ARG A 391 0.44 10.26 7.18
CA ARG A 391 0.77 10.99 5.95
C ARG A 391 0.49 12.48 6.20
N ARG A 392 1.51 13.22 6.60
CA ARG A 392 1.39 14.66 6.76
C ARG A 392 1.39 15.24 5.38
N ASN A 393 0.39 16.06 5.10
CA ASN A 393 0.41 16.87 3.89
C ASN A 393 1.72 17.63 3.88
N GLN A 394 2.55 17.42 2.86
CA GLN A 394 3.88 18.01 2.83
C GLN A 394 4.27 18.32 1.39
N ILE A 395 4.79 19.52 1.21
CA ILE A 395 5.41 19.96 -0.04
C ILE A 395 6.82 20.49 0.24
N HIS A 396 7.77 20.05 -0.56
CA HIS A 396 9.16 20.51 -0.53
C HIS A 396 9.44 21.35 -1.77
N LEU A 397 9.88 22.58 -1.57
CA LEU A 397 10.31 23.49 -2.63
C LEU A 397 11.82 23.52 -2.69
N PHE A 398 12.39 23.63 -3.89
CA PHE A 398 13.83 23.65 -4.14
C PHE A 398 14.23 24.87 -4.94
N SER A 399 15.42 25.40 -4.64
CA SER A 399 15.93 26.63 -5.26
C SER A 399 16.47 26.41 -6.67
N GLU A 400 16.79 25.17 -7.03
CA GLU A 400 17.26 24.78 -8.37
C GLU A 400 16.33 23.75 -9.03
N PRO A 401 16.39 23.57 -10.36
CA PRO A 401 15.71 22.48 -11.05
C PRO A 401 16.21 21.11 -10.55
N GLN A 402 15.50 20.05 -10.90
CA GLN A 402 15.85 18.66 -10.54
C GLN A 402 16.04 18.44 -9.04
N PHE A 403 15.28 19.18 -8.21
CA PHE A 403 15.29 19.03 -6.75
C PHE A 403 16.64 19.34 -6.09
N GLN A 404 17.41 20.24 -6.70
CA GLN A 404 18.73 20.63 -6.19
C GLN A 404 18.70 21.97 -5.43
N GLY A 405 19.83 22.29 -4.77
CA GLY A 405 20.05 23.57 -4.11
C GLY A 405 19.48 23.62 -2.69
N GLN A 406 19.09 24.81 -2.24
CA GLN A 406 18.43 25.01 -0.95
C GLN A 406 16.99 24.51 -1.03
N SER A 407 16.49 23.91 0.05
CA SER A 407 15.11 23.43 0.12
C SER A 407 14.35 24.01 1.31
N GLN A 408 13.02 24.10 1.17
CA GLN A 408 12.08 24.48 2.23
C GLN A 408 10.88 23.54 2.19
N SER A 409 10.47 23.06 3.37
CA SER A 409 9.35 22.12 3.52
C SER A 409 8.18 22.80 4.22
N PHE A 410 6.97 22.55 3.74
CA PHE A 410 5.74 23.12 4.27
C PHE A 410 4.72 22.02 4.55
N GLU A 411 4.08 22.07 5.73
CA GLU A 411 3.03 21.13 6.14
C GLU A 411 1.64 21.77 6.22
N GLU A 412 1.57 23.11 6.18
CA GLU A 412 0.32 23.87 6.31
C GLU A 412 0.22 24.98 5.26
N THR A 413 -0.99 25.53 5.13
CA THR A 413 -1.24 26.71 4.30
C THR A 413 -0.37 27.89 4.75
N THR A 414 0.43 28.41 3.83
CA THR A 414 1.43 29.44 4.09
C THR A 414 1.09 30.66 3.24
N SER A 415 0.78 31.79 3.88
CA SER A 415 0.33 33.02 3.19
C SER A 415 1.46 33.84 2.55
N GLN A 416 2.71 33.58 2.93
CA GLN A 416 3.90 34.25 2.40
C GLN A 416 5.14 33.36 2.56
N ILE A 417 5.91 33.23 1.48
CA ILE A 417 7.24 32.64 1.45
C ILE A 417 8.26 33.77 1.42
N ASP A 418 9.41 33.56 2.07
CA ASP A 418 10.50 34.54 2.12
C ASP A 418 10.98 34.91 0.70
N ASP A 419 11.10 36.22 0.45
CA ASP A 419 11.51 36.76 -0.86
C ASP A 419 12.91 36.35 -1.31
N SER A 420 13.77 35.93 -0.37
CA SER A 420 15.11 35.42 -0.69
C SER A 420 15.10 34.03 -1.32
N PHE A 421 14.02 33.27 -1.16
CA PHE A 421 13.89 31.92 -1.69
C PHE A 421 13.15 31.92 -3.03
N THR A 422 13.80 31.46 -4.09
CA THR A 422 13.17 31.31 -5.42
C THR A 422 12.95 29.85 -5.73
N THR A 423 11.70 29.42 -5.76
CA THR A 423 11.36 28.05 -6.15
C THR A 423 11.61 27.83 -7.64
N LYS A 424 12.32 26.75 -7.97
CA LYS A 424 12.51 26.30 -9.36
C LYS A 424 12.04 24.87 -9.60
N SER A 425 11.92 24.04 -8.57
CA SER A 425 11.32 22.71 -8.62
C SER A 425 10.64 22.37 -7.28
N CYS A 426 9.75 21.37 -7.26
CA CYS A 426 9.09 20.94 -6.02
C CYS A 426 8.72 19.44 -6.00
N ARG A 427 8.60 18.89 -4.79
CA ARG A 427 8.04 17.56 -4.52
C ARG A 427 6.82 17.70 -3.62
N VAL A 428 5.69 17.15 -4.04
CA VAL A 428 4.49 17.06 -3.21
C VAL A 428 4.43 15.63 -2.68
N LEU A 429 4.78 15.45 -1.41
CA LEU A 429 4.86 14.13 -0.76
C LEU A 429 3.53 13.71 -0.14
N GLY A 430 2.68 14.68 0.20
CA GLY A 430 1.39 14.43 0.82
C GLY A 430 0.38 15.52 0.51
N GLY A 431 -0.84 15.08 0.20
CA GLY A 431 -1.95 15.97 -0.11
C GLY A 431 -1.80 16.66 -1.45
N SER A 432 -2.46 17.80 -1.60
CA SER A 432 -2.39 18.60 -2.83
C SER A 432 -2.47 20.08 -2.48
N TRP A 433 -1.85 20.89 -3.34
CA TRP A 433 -1.50 22.26 -3.02
C TRP A 433 -1.84 23.17 -4.19
N VAL A 434 -2.13 24.43 -3.88
CA VAL A 434 -2.15 25.50 -4.87
C VAL A 434 -0.99 26.44 -4.57
N ALA A 435 -0.06 26.53 -5.51
CA ALA A 435 0.98 27.55 -5.49
C ALA A 435 0.44 28.83 -6.17
N TYR A 436 0.79 29.98 -5.60
CA TYR A 436 0.42 31.28 -6.11
C TYR A 436 1.67 32.12 -6.40
N ASP A 437 1.61 32.96 -7.43
CA ASP A 437 2.68 33.91 -7.75
C ASP A 437 2.51 35.29 -7.08
N GLY A 438 1.37 35.54 -6.45
CA GLY A 438 1.11 36.67 -5.57
C GLY A 438 1.09 36.28 -4.10
N GLU A 439 1.23 37.27 -3.21
CA GLU A 439 1.10 37.08 -1.77
C GLU A 439 -0.37 36.89 -1.35
N ASN A 440 -0.61 36.31 -0.18
CA ASN A 440 -1.96 36.19 0.41
C ASN A 440 -2.98 35.53 -0.54
N PHE A 441 -2.55 34.48 -1.25
CA PHE A 441 -3.37 33.68 -2.17
C PHE A 441 -3.94 34.49 -3.35
N SER A 442 -3.19 35.49 -3.80
CA SER A 442 -3.52 36.32 -4.96
C SER A 442 -2.68 35.93 -6.19
N GLY A 443 -3.04 36.48 -7.35
CA GLY A 443 -2.33 36.21 -8.60
C GLY A 443 -2.75 34.91 -9.30
N ASN A 444 -1.86 34.35 -10.10
CA ASN A 444 -2.08 33.11 -10.84
C ASN A 444 -1.98 31.90 -9.91
N GLN A 445 -2.80 30.88 -10.19
CA GLN A 445 -2.85 29.64 -9.43
C GLN A 445 -2.19 28.50 -10.21
N TYR A 446 -1.47 27.64 -9.50
CA TYR A 446 -0.85 26.43 -10.03
C TYR A 446 -1.22 25.26 -9.12
N VAL A 447 -2.06 24.35 -9.63
CA VAL A 447 -2.53 23.18 -8.87
C VAL A 447 -1.45 22.10 -8.93
N LEU A 448 -0.93 21.72 -7.76
CA LEU A 448 0.13 20.74 -7.57
C LEU A 448 -0.44 19.55 -6.80
N GLU A 449 -0.64 18.46 -7.53
CA GLU A 449 -1.05 17.17 -6.99
C GLU A 449 0.17 16.42 -6.42
N GLU A 450 -0.04 15.31 -5.72
CA GLU A 450 1.07 14.48 -5.22
C GLU A 450 1.96 14.02 -6.37
N GLY A 451 3.27 14.26 -6.26
CA GLY A 451 4.22 13.96 -7.33
C GLY A 451 5.47 14.84 -7.36
N HIS A 452 6.25 14.64 -8.41
CA HIS A 452 7.56 15.24 -8.62
C HIS A 452 7.52 16.26 -9.75
N TYR A 453 7.91 17.51 -9.47
CA TYR A 453 7.91 18.61 -10.43
C TYR A 453 9.34 19.15 -10.62
N PRO A 454 10.13 18.58 -11.55
CA PRO A 454 11.57 18.88 -11.66
C PRO A 454 11.89 20.30 -12.15
N CYS A 455 10.88 21.04 -12.62
CA CYS A 455 11.05 22.42 -13.08
C CYS A 455 9.73 23.20 -13.03
N LEU A 456 9.80 24.53 -13.11
CA LEU A 456 8.64 25.42 -13.16
C LEU A 456 7.62 25.05 -14.26
N SER A 457 8.08 24.60 -15.43
CA SER A 457 7.14 24.19 -16.49
C SER A 457 6.38 22.92 -16.12
N ALA A 458 7.00 21.99 -15.39
CA ALA A 458 6.31 20.81 -14.88
C ALA A 458 5.24 21.19 -13.85
N MET A 459 5.48 22.23 -13.04
CA MET A 459 4.51 22.83 -12.13
C MET A 459 3.36 23.56 -12.86
N GLY A 460 3.44 23.72 -14.18
CA GLY A 460 2.50 24.54 -14.95
C GLY A 460 2.73 26.06 -14.81
N CYS A 461 3.86 26.46 -14.23
CA CYS A 461 4.24 27.86 -14.05
C CYS A 461 4.76 28.49 -15.34
N LEU A 462 4.62 29.82 -15.45
CA LEU A 462 5.22 30.58 -16.53
C LEU A 462 6.74 30.73 -16.29
N PRO A 463 7.55 30.94 -17.35
CA PRO A 463 8.97 31.22 -17.17
C PRO A 463 9.19 32.45 -16.28
N GLY A 464 10.00 32.31 -15.23
CA GLY A 464 10.30 33.39 -14.29
C GLY A 464 9.24 33.60 -13.19
N THR A 465 8.20 32.76 -13.12
CA THR A 465 7.26 32.76 -11.99
C THR A 465 8.01 32.55 -10.68
N THR A 466 7.70 33.38 -9.68
CA THR A 466 8.16 33.21 -8.31
C THR A 466 6.98 32.77 -7.46
N VAL A 467 7.07 31.60 -6.83
CA VAL A 467 6.03 31.14 -5.90
C VAL A 467 6.11 31.96 -4.62
N LYS A 468 5.01 32.62 -4.25
CA LYS A 468 4.92 33.54 -3.11
C LYS A 468 4.10 33.00 -1.95
N CYS A 469 3.14 32.12 -2.20
CA CYS A 469 2.39 31.47 -1.12
C CYS A 469 1.81 30.12 -1.57
N LEU A 470 1.46 29.29 -0.59
CA LEU A 470 0.98 27.93 -0.78
C LEU A 470 -0.33 27.73 -0.01
N ARG A 471 -1.36 27.24 -0.68
CA ARG A 471 -2.62 26.85 -0.04
C ARG A 471 -2.81 25.35 -0.11
N PHE A 472 -3.10 24.73 1.01
CA PHE A 472 -3.50 23.33 1.07
C PHE A 472 -4.91 23.15 0.46
N ILE A 473 -5.11 22.09 -0.31
CA ILE A 473 -6.42 21.72 -0.88
C ILE A 473 -7.08 20.73 0.06
N ASP A 474 -8.17 21.16 0.71
CA ASP A 474 -8.95 20.31 1.62
C ASP A 474 -9.73 19.23 0.87
N VAL A 475 -10.18 18.21 1.60
CA VAL A 475 -11.01 17.14 1.04
C VAL A 475 -12.43 17.62 0.75
N GLU A 476 -13.05 17.07 -0.30
CA GLU A 476 -14.43 17.35 -0.65
C GLU A 476 -15.13 16.00 -0.86
N LEU A 477 -16.15 15.72 -0.06
CA LEU A 477 -16.84 14.44 -0.04
C LEU A 477 -18.15 14.53 -0.82
N SER A 478 -18.09 15.03 -2.05
CA SER A 478 -19.22 15.11 -2.96
C SER A 478 -18.84 14.77 -4.40
N GLU A 479 -19.81 14.25 -5.17
CA GLU A 479 -19.57 13.96 -6.58
C GLU A 479 -19.32 15.24 -7.39
N PRO A 480 -18.38 15.22 -8.34
CA PRO A 480 -18.06 16.39 -9.13
C PRO A 480 -19.26 16.80 -9.99
N THR A 481 -19.76 18.01 -9.79
CA THR A 481 -20.81 18.61 -10.63
C THR A 481 -20.62 20.12 -10.70
N ILE A 482 -20.49 20.65 -11.91
CA ILE A 482 -20.34 22.08 -12.18
C ILE A 482 -21.32 22.52 -13.26
N ILE A 483 -21.87 23.73 -13.11
CA ILE A 483 -22.75 24.37 -14.08
C ILE A 483 -22.12 25.67 -14.57
N LEU A 484 -21.94 25.77 -15.88
CA LEU A 484 -21.41 26.96 -16.56
C LEU A 484 -22.56 27.75 -17.21
N PHE A 485 -22.52 29.07 -17.11
CA PHE A 485 -23.56 29.95 -17.66
C PHE A 485 -22.99 31.00 -18.61
N GLU A 486 -23.73 31.29 -19.69
CA GLU A 486 -23.37 32.31 -20.67
C GLU A 486 -23.60 33.76 -20.19
N ARG A 487 -24.34 33.97 -19.10
CA ARG A 487 -24.60 35.31 -18.52
C ARG A 487 -24.34 35.29 -17.02
N GLU A 488 -24.09 36.48 -16.47
CA GLU A 488 -23.89 36.72 -15.04
C GLU A 488 -25.15 36.36 -14.24
N ASP A 489 -24.98 36.15 -12.93
CA ASP A 489 -26.03 35.72 -11.99
C ASP A 489 -26.77 34.44 -12.40
N PHE A 490 -26.07 33.48 -13.01
CA PHE A 490 -26.61 32.15 -13.33
C PHE A 490 -27.76 32.20 -14.34
N LYS A 491 -27.68 33.12 -15.31
CA LYS A 491 -28.70 33.34 -16.34
C LYS A 491 -28.25 32.83 -17.71
N GLY A 492 -29.21 32.72 -18.63
CA GLY A 492 -28.95 32.34 -20.02
C GLY A 492 -28.77 30.84 -20.23
N LYS A 493 -28.14 30.46 -21.34
CA LYS A 493 -27.84 29.06 -21.64
C LYS A 493 -26.87 28.53 -20.58
N LYS A 494 -27.17 27.34 -20.05
CA LYS A 494 -26.33 26.65 -19.09
C LYS A 494 -25.86 25.29 -19.61
N MET A 495 -24.72 24.82 -19.12
CA MET A 495 -24.18 23.49 -19.37
C MET A 495 -23.73 22.90 -18.05
N GLU A 496 -24.27 21.72 -17.73
CA GLU A 496 -23.91 20.95 -16.54
C GLU A 496 -22.91 19.87 -16.94
N LEU A 497 -21.84 19.73 -16.16
CA LEU A 497 -20.73 18.82 -16.40
C LEU A 497 -20.42 18.07 -15.11
N SER A 498 -20.21 16.76 -15.21
CA SER A 498 -19.79 15.89 -14.11
C SER A 498 -18.44 15.21 -14.37
N SER A 499 -17.89 15.37 -15.57
CA SER A 499 -16.62 14.79 -15.99
C SER A 499 -15.72 15.82 -16.66
N GLU A 500 -14.48 15.43 -16.93
CA GLU A 500 -13.52 16.30 -17.58
C GLU A 500 -13.94 16.69 -19.00
N THR A 501 -13.54 17.89 -19.42
CA THR A 501 -13.79 18.44 -20.74
C THR A 501 -12.51 19.09 -21.25
N VAL A 502 -11.83 18.37 -22.15
CA VAL A 502 -10.58 18.82 -22.80
C VAL A 502 -10.81 20.03 -23.71
N ASN A 503 -12.00 20.17 -24.29
CA ASN A 503 -12.34 21.30 -25.15
C ASN A 503 -13.82 21.66 -25.05
N LEU A 504 -14.13 22.76 -24.37
CA LEU A 504 -15.50 23.19 -24.17
C LEU A 504 -16.20 23.58 -25.49
N ARG A 505 -15.44 24.05 -26.48
CA ARG A 505 -15.98 24.44 -27.79
C ARG A 505 -16.47 23.24 -28.59
N SER A 506 -15.85 22.06 -28.45
CA SER A 506 -16.31 20.85 -29.16
C SER A 506 -17.66 20.35 -28.66
N LEU A 507 -18.08 20.75 -27.45
CA LEU A 507 -19.42 20.49 -26.93
C LEU A 507 -20.47 21.51 -27.43
N GLY A 508 -20.08 22.43 -28.33
CA GLY A 508 -20.99 23.46 -28.86
C GLY A 508 -21.38 24.54 -27.85
N PHE A 509 -20.57 24.72 -26.80
CA PHE A 509 -20.76 25.77 -25.80
C PHE A 509 -19.81 26.94 -26.03
N ASN A 510 -20.26 28.16 -25.74
CA ASN A 510 -19.43 29.35 -25.84
C ASN A 510 -18.36 29.32 -24.73
N THR A 511 -17.10 29.58 -25.08
CA THR A 511 -16.01 29.64 -24.10
C THR A 511 -16.07 30.91 -23.24
N GLN A 512 -16.85 31.92 -23.62
CA GLN A 512 -17.06 33.14 -22.83
C GLN A 512 -18.06 32.93 -21.67
N ILE A 513 -17.65 32.14 -20.68
CA ILE A 513 -18.41 31.90 -19.45
C ILE A 513 -18.51 33.18 -18.63
N ARG A 514 -19.68 33.44 -18.04
CA ARG A 514 -19.96 34.66 -17.26
C ARG A 514 -20.30 34.40 -15.81
N SER A 515 -20.87 33.24 -15.47
CA SER A 515 -21.04 32.81 -14.09
C SER A 515 -20.98 31.29 -13.98
N ILE A 516 -20.69 30.78 -12.78
CA ILE A 516 -20.44 29.35 -12.52
C ILE A 516 -21.09 28.95 -11.20
N GLN A 517 -21.68 27.76 -11.14
CA GLN A 517 -22.07 27.11 -9.89
C GLN A 517 -21.35 25.77 -9.78
N VAL A 518 -20.54 25.59 -8.74
CA VAL A 518 -19.97 24.29 -8.39
C VAL A 518 -20.89 23.66 -7.36
N LEU A 519 -21.62 22.61 -7.75
CA LEU A 519 -22.57 21.92 -6.87
C LEU A 519 -21.90 20.85 -6.00
N GLY A 520 -20.81 20.26 -6.49
CA GLY A 520 -20.07 19.23 -5.80
C GLY A 520 -18.71 18.95 -6.45
N GLY A 521 -17.84 18.31 -5.70
CA GLY A 521 -16.43 18.10 -6.00
C GLY A 521 -15.63 19.40 -6.09
N ILE A 522 -14.31 19.26 -6.24
CA ILE A 522 -13.41 20.36 -6.55
C ILE A 522 -13.14 20.33 -8.06
N TRP A 523 -13.08 21.49 -8.70
CA TRP A 523 -12.84 21.61 -10.14
C TRP A 523 -11.60 22.44 -10.43
N VAL A 524 -10.86 22.07 -11.46
CA VAL A 524 -9.81 22.90 -12.05
C VAL A 524 -10.30 23.39 -13.41
N THR A 525 -10.38 24.71 -13.57
CA THR A 525 -10.71 25.34 -14.87
C THR A 525 -9.47 25.95 -15.50
N TYR A 526 -9.43 25.93 -16.83
CA TYR A 526 -8.30 26.41 -17.61
C TYR A 526 -8.78 27.41 -18.66
N GLU A 527 -8.01 28.47 -18.85
CA GLU A 527 -8.33 29.55 -19.79
C GLU A 527 -8.45 29.05 -21.24
N TYR A 528 -7.67 28.05 -21.65
CA TYR A 528 -7.67 27.49 -22.99
C TYR A 528 -8.01 25.99 -23.01
N ALA A 529 -8.19 25.45 -24.21
CA ALA A 529 -8.40 24.01 -24.41
C ALA A 529 -7.14 23.20 -24.04
N SER A 530 -7.32 21.90 -23.82
CA SER A 530 -6.28 20.94 -23.48
C SER A 530 -5.51 21.28 -22.20
N TYR A 531 -6.23 21.79 -21.19
CA TYR A 531 -5.72 22.10 -19.86
C TYR A 531 -4.57 23.12 -19.87
N ARG A 532 -4.68 24.15 -20.73
CA ARG A 532 -3.65 25.18 -20.93
C ARG A 532 -4.09 26.55 -20.44
N GLY A 533 -3.09 27.38 -20.12
CA GLY A 533 -3.29 28.76 -19.67
C GLY A 533 -3.46 28.86 -18.16
N ARG A 534 -4.01 29.99 -17.69
CA ARG A 534 -4.26 30.21 -16.26
C ARG A 534 -5.22 29.16 -15.71
N GLN A 535 -4.91 28.70 -14.50
CA GLN A 535 -5.68 27.69 -13.78
C GLN A 535 -6.47 28.35 -12.65
N PHE A 536 -7.64 27.81 -12.34
CA PHE A 536 -8.42 28.24 -11.17
C PHE A 536 -9.04 27.03 -10.49
N LEU A 537 -8.72 26.87 -9.20
CA LEU A 537 -9.35 25.86 -8.36
C LEU A 537 -10.69 26.38 -7.84
N LEU A 538 -11.75 25.62 -8.05
CA LEU A 538 -13.11 25.94 -7.63
C LEU A 538 -13.64 24.83 -6.72
N SER A 539 -13.76 25.12 -5.42
CA SER A 539 -14.53 24.32 -4.47
C SER A 539 -16.03 24.62 -4.61
N PRO A 540 -16.93 23.82 -4.01
CA PRO A 540 -18.37 24.07 -4.05
C PRO A 540 -18.74 25.50 -3.62
N ALA A 541 -19.17 26.29 -4.59
CA ALA A 541 -19.44 27.71 -4.44
C ALA A 541 -20.22 28.26 -5.64
N GLU A 542 -20.83 29.42 -5.44
CA GLU A 542 -21.49 30.20 -6.49
C GLU A 542 -20.58 31.37 -6.91
N VAL A 543 -20.25 31.45 -8.19
CA VAL A 543 -19.45 32.54 -8.77
C VAL A 543 -20.35 33.33 -9.73
N PRO A 544 -21.04 34.39 -9.25
CA PRO A 544 -22.02 35.14 -10.04
C PRO A 544 -21.39 35.96 -11.17
N ASN A 545 -20.10 36.31 -11.05
CA ASN A 545 -19.32 36.97 -12.09
C ASN A 545 -17.93 36.34 -12.23
N TRP A 546 -17.73 35.60 -13.32
CA TRP A 546 -16.47 34.91 -13.60
C TRP A 546 -15.30 35.87 -13.82
N TYR A 547 -15.54 37.00 -14.49
CA TYR A 547 -14.45 37.93 -14.82
C TYR A 547 -13.95 38.66 -13.58
N GLU A 548 -14.85 39.07 -12.68
CA GLU A 548 -14.47 39.67 -11.40
C GLU A 548 -13.71 38.68 -10.50
N PHE A 549 -14.12 37.40 -10.51
CA PHE A 549 -13.47 36.36 -9.73
C PHE A 549 -12.07 35.98 -10.26
N SER A 550 -11.93 35.83 -11.57
CA SER A 550 -10.74 35.21 -12.19
C SER A 550 -9.84 36.17 -12.96
N GLY A 551 -10.33 37.33 -13.36
CA GLY A 551 -9.69 38.18 -14.38
C GLY A 551 -9.61 37.53 -15.78
N CYS A 552 -10.30 36.40 -15.99
CA CYS A 552 -10.38 35.69 -17.27
C CYS A 552 -11.74 35.95 -17.94
N ARG A 553 -11.74 36.08 -19.26
CA ARG A 553 -12.99 36.20 -20.05
C ARG A 553 -13.52 34.88 -20.56
N GLN A 554 -12.74 33.81 -20.42
CA GLN A 554 -13.08 32.53 -21.01
C GLN A 554 -12.59 31.35 -20.18
N ILE A 555 -13.24 30.22 -20.41
CA ILE A 555 -12.83 28.88 -19.98
C ILE A 555 -12.81 28.02 -21.24
N GLY A 556 -11.66 27.41 -21.54
CA GLY A 556 -11.47 26.56 -22.70
C GLY A 556 -11.53 25.07 -22.38
N SER A 557 -11.14 24.68 -21.17
CA SER A 557 -11.22 23.32 -20.66
C SER A 557 -11.35 23.30 -19.14
N LEU A 558 -11.79 22.18 -18.60
CA LEU A 558 -11.97 21.98 -17.16
C LEU A 558 -11.97 20.49 -16.82
N ARG A 559 -11.59 20.16 -15.60
CA ARG A 559 -11.64 18.79 -15.07
C ARG A 559 -12.03 18.79 -13.60
N PRO A 560 -12.71 17.74 -13.11
CA PRO A 560 -12.72 17.43 -11.70
C PRO A 560 -11.29 17.30 -11.18
N PHE A 561 -11.05 17.83 -9.99
CA PHE A 561 -9.83 17.60 -9.24
C PHE A 561 -9.86 16.16 -8.71
N ASN A 562 -8.85 15.37 -9.05
CA ASN A 562 -8.86 13.95 -8.72
C ASN A 562 -8.41 13.76 -7.26
N GLN A 563 -9.35 13.39 -6.40
CA GLN A 563 -9.07 13.07 -5.00
C GLN A 563 -8.85 11.56 -4.91
N LYS A 564 -7.64 11.14 -4.56
CA LYS A 564 -7.34 9.73 -4.22
C LYS A 564 -8.27 9.27 -3.09
N ARG A 565 -8.31 7.95 -2.82
CA ARG A 565 -9.07 7.37 -1.70
C ARG A 565 -8.88 8.16 -0.42
N ILE A 566 -9.98 8.67 0.13
CA ILE A 566 -9.95 9.42 1.39
C ILE A 566 -10.33 8.45 2.50
N TYR A 567 -9.38 8.16 3.40
CA TYR A 567 -9.65 7.42 4.62
C TYR A 567 -10.11 8.39 5.70
N PHE A 568 -11.21 8.08 6.37
CA PHE A 568 -11.79 8.96 7.37
C PHE A 568 -12.62 8.18 8.39
N ARG A 569 -12.83 8.81 9.55
CA ARG A 569 -13.81 8.36 10.54
C ARG A 569 -14.95 9.37 10.60
N LEU A 570 -16.19 8.89 10.69
CA LEU A 570 -17.36 9.74 10.78
C LEU A 570 -17.83 9.87 12.21
N ARG A 571 -17.61 11.04 12.81
CA ARG A 571 -18.10 11.37 14.15
C ARG A 571 -19.45 12.07 14.05
N ASN A 572 -20.43 11.61 14.80
CA ASN A 572 -21.68 12.33 14.95
C ASN A 572 -21.50 13.50 15.92
N LYS A 573 -21.86 14.73 15.52
CA LYS A 573 -21.65 15.91 16.38
C LYS A 573 -22.56 15.95 17.61
N ALA A 574 -23.73 15.31 17.57
CA ALA A 574 -24.66 15.31 18.69
C ALA A 574 -24.31 14.27 19.75
N THR A 575 -23.99 13.03 19.34
CA THR A 575 -23.68 11.95 20.29
C THR A 575 -22.19 11.86 20.62
N GLY A 576 -21.32 12.42 19.79
CA GLY A 576 -19.87 12.30 19.90
C GLY A 576 -19.32 10.92 19.51
N LEU A 577 -20.20 9.98 19.16
CA LEU A 577 -19.90 8.59 18.77
C LEU A 577 -19.53 8.48 17.28
N PHE A 578 -18.91 7.37 16.90
CA PHE A 578 -18.40 7.12 15.56
C PHE A 578 -19.24 6.11 14.80
N MET A 579 -19.43 6.32 13.50
CA MET A 579 -20.04 5.36 12.60
C MET A 579 -19.20 4.08 12.52
N SER A 580 -19.81 2.94 12.82
CA SER A 580 -19.19 1.61 12.84
C SER A 580 -20.08 0.61 12.12
N THR A 581 -19.47 -0.42 11.56
CA THR A 581 -20.18 -1.66 11.25
C THR A 581 -20.24 -2.54 12.49
N ASN A 582 -21.32 -3.32 12.67
CA ASN A 582 -21.44 -4.26 13.78
C ASN A 582 -22.13 -5.54 13.29
N GLY A 583 -21.47 -6.68 13.45
CA GLY A 583 -21.94 -8.00 13.02
C GLY A 583 -20.84 -8.83 12.36
N ASN A 584 -21.18 -10.04 11.91
CA ASN A 584 -20.25 -10.89 11.16
C ASN A 584 -20.14 -10.40 9.70
N LEU A 585 -18.91 -10.19 9.23
CA LEU A 585 -18.57 -9.79 7.86
C LEU A 585 -18.92 -10.85 6.80
N GLU A 586 -18.95 -12.13 7.18
CA GLU A 586 -19.30 -13.23 6.27
C GLU A 586 -20.78 -13.21 5.87
N ASP A 587 -21.64 -12.57 6.69
CA ASP A 587 -23.06 -12.36 6.37
C ASP A 587 -23.41 -10.86 6.39
N LEU A 588 -23.09 -10.21 5.26
CA LEU A 588 -23.38 -8.78 5.01
C LEU A 588 -24.85 -8.40 5.27
N LYS A 589 -25.82 -9.34 5.21
CA LYS A 589 -27.24 -9.05 5.45
C LYS A 589 -27.56 -8.85 6.93
N LEU A 590 -26.76 -9.42 7.83
CA LEU A 590 -26.92 -9.28 9.29
C LEU A 590 -26.12 -8.11 9.85
N LEU A 591 -25.20 -7.57 9.06
CA LEU A 591 -24.33 -6.46 9.42
C LEU A 591 -25.14 -5.16 9.57
N ARG A 592 -24.90 -4.46 10.68
CA ARG A 592 -25.65 -3.25 11.06
C ARG A 592 -24.74 -2.04 11.02
N ILE A 593 -25.27 -0.93 10.51
CA ILE A 593 -24.60 0.37 10.56
C ILE A 593 -25.14 1.15 11.75
N GLN A 594 -24.28 1.47 12.70
CA GLN A 594 -24.64 2.13 13.95
C GLN A 594 -23.54 3.06 14.45
N VAL A 595 -23.83 3.88 15.46
CA VAL A 595 -22.81 4.69 16.16
C VAL A 595 -22.30 3.99 17.43
N MET A 596 -20.98 4.01 17.63
CA MET A 596 -20.25 3.31 18.70
C MET A 596 -19.18 4.22 19.35
N GLU A 597 -18.66 3.83 20.52
CA GLU A 597 -17.54 4.52 21.16
C GLU A 597 -16.27 4.41 20.31
N ASP A 598 -15.39 5.40 20.41
CA ASP A 598 -14.11 5.40 19.69
C ASP A 598 -13.18 4.33 20.27
N VAL A 599 -13.06 3.22 19.56
CA VAL A 599 -12.10 2.15 19.89
C VAL A 599 -10.94 2.13 18.89
N GLY A 600 -10.96 3.02 17.89
CA GLY A 600 -9.93 3.08 16.84
C GLY A 600 -9.86 1.81 15.98
N ALA A 601 -10.92 1.02 15.93
CA ALA A 601 -10.95 -0.25 15.20
C ALA A 601 -11.22 -0.02 13.69
N ASP A 602 -10.77 -0.98 12.87
CA ASP A 602 -10.86 -0.90 11.41
C ASP A 602 -12.31 -0.86 10.89
N ASP A 603 -13.26 -1.36 11.66
CA ASP A 603 -14.71 -1.30 11.40
C ASP A 603 -15.32 0.10 11.55
N GLN A 604 -14.55 1.06 12.10
CA GLN A 604 -14.86 2.49 12.21
C GLN A 604 -14.17 3.34 11.14
N ILE A 605 -13.34 2.74 10.29
CA ILE A 605 -12.62 3.42 9.22
C ILE A 605 -13.39 3.27 7.91
N TRP A 606 -13.68 4.41 7.29
CA TRP A 606 -14.44 4.51 6.05
C TRP A 606 -13.56 5.09 4.94
N ILE A 607 -13.87 4.72 3.71
CA ILE A 607 -13.17 5.14 2.50
C ILE A 607 -14.17 5.86 1.62
N TYR A 608 -13.86 7.09 1.22
CA TYR A 608 -14.63 7.81 0.21
C TYR A 608 -13.93 7.70 -1.13
N GLN A 609 -14.63 7.19 -2.14
CA GLN A 609 -14.14 7.08 -3.50
C GLN A 609 -15.30 7.24 -4.47
N GLU A 610 -15.20 8.21 -5.39
CA GLU A 610 -16.15 8.41 -6.49
C GLU A 610 -17.61 8.50 -6.05
N GLY A 611 -17.90 9.12 -4.89
CA GLY A 611 -19.27 9.21 -4.36
C GLY A 611 -19.71 8.05 -3.46
N CYS A 612 -18.99 6.94 -3.46
CA CYS A 612 -19.27 5.80 -2.59
C CYS A 612 -18.55 5.94 -1.24
N ILE A 613 -19.22 5.53 -0.17
CA ILE A 613 -18.64 5.36 1.17
C ILE A 613 -18.45 3.85 1.39
N LYS A 614 -17.22 3.38 1.50
CA LYS A 614 -16.85 1.97 1.65
C LYS A 614 -16.27 1.70 3.04
N CYS A 615 -16.44 0.50 3.57
CA CYS A 615 -15.86 0.13 4.87
C CYS A 615 -14.48 -0.51 4.67
N ARG A 616 -13.50 -0.16 5.50
CA ARG A 616 -12.12 -0.68 5.37
C ARG A 616 -12.04 -2.21 5.43
N ILE A 617 -12.80 -2.83 6.32
CA ILE A 617 -12.84 -4.30 6.49
C ILE A 617 -13.56 -5.02 5.34
N ALA A 618 -14.22 -4.29 4.43
CA ALA A 618 -14.90 -4.83 3.26
C ALA A 618 -14.87 -3.81 2.11
N GLU A 619 -13.69 -3.59 1.51
CA GLU A 619 -13.49 -2.53 0.52
C GLU A 619 -14.32 -2.73 -0.78
N ASP A 620 -14.70 -3.96 -1.10
CA ASP A 620 -15.59 -4.27 -2.23
C ASP A 620 -17.06 -3.90 -1.97
N CYS A 621 -17.40 -3.50 -0.74
CA CYS A 621 -18.75 -3.17 -0.33
C CYS A 621 -18.96 -1.68 -0.04
N CYS A 622 -20.03 -1.12 -0.61
CA CYS A 622 -20.47 0.25 -0.39
C CYS A 622 -21.60 0.32 0.63
N LEU A 623 -21.61 1.40 1.43
CA LEU A 623 -22.76 1.84 2.20
C LEU A 623 -23.94 2.06 1.26
N THR A 624 -25.04 1.35 1.49
CA THR A 624 -26.22 1.39 0.64
C THR A 624 -27.51 1.50 1.46
N ILE A 625 -28.57 1.92 0.80
CA ILE A 625 -29.91 1.96 1.36
C ILE A 625 -30.55 0.58 1.25
N VAL A 626 -31.03 0.05 2.37
CA VAL A 626 -31.65 -1.29 2.42
C VAL A 626 -33.14 -1.20 2.12
N GLY A 627 -33.59 -2.00 1.15
CA GLY A 627 -35.00 -2.16 0.79
C GLY A 627 -35.40 -1.46 -0.51
N SER A 628 -36.51 -1.88 -1.11
CA SER A 628 -36.98 -1.37 -2.41
C SER A 628 -37.69 -0.02 -2.33
N LEU A 629 -38.23 0.34 -1.17
CA LEU A 629 -38.96 1.59 -0.96
C LEU A 629 -38.15 2.54 -0.06
N VAL A 630 -37.50 3.51 -0.69
CA VAL A 630 -36.69 4.51 0.03
C VAL A 630 -37.56 5.63 0.58
N THR A 631 -37.67 5.67 1.90
CA THR A 631 -38.43 6.67 2.66
C THR A 631 -37.68 7.12 3.92
N SER A 632 -38.19 8.15 4.59
CA SER A 632 -37.71 8.55 5.92
C SER A 632 -37.87 7.39 6.91
N GLY A 633 -36.80 6.99 7.59
CA GLY A 633 -36.70 5.81 8.45
C GLY A 633 -36.03 4.60 7.81
N SER A 634 -35.65 4.67 6.52
CA SER A 634 -34.98 3.55 5.84
C SER A 634 -33.64 3.23 6.49
N LYS A 635 -33.33 1.94 6.62
CA LYS A 635 -32.07 1.46 7.20
C LYS A 635 -30.96 1.46 6.15
N LEU A 636 -29.73 1.45 6.65
CA LEU A 636 -28.52 1.31 5.85
C LEU A 636 -27.90 -0.07 6.05
N GLY A 637 -27.09 -0.49 5.09
CA GLY A 637 -26.32 -1.72 5.11
C GLY A 637 -25.13 -1.63 4.18
N LEU A 638 -24.43 -2.75 4.00
CA LEU A 638 -23.36 -2.88 3.02
C LEU A 638 -23.82 -3.79 1.87
N ALA A 639 -23.43 -3.44 0.65
CA ALA A 639 -23.61 -4.30 -0.52
C ALA A 639 -22.43 -4.12 -1.46
N LEU A 640 -22.12 -5.16 -2.24
CA LEU A 640 -21.10 -5.11 -3.29
C LEU A 640 -21.29 -3.88 -4.16
N ASP A 641 -20.18 -3.26 -4.55
CA ASP A 641 -20.17 -2.11 -5.44
C ASP A 641 -20.81 -2.49 -6.79
N GLN A 642 -21.98 -1.94 -7.06
CA GLN A 642 -22.75 -2.20 -8.28
C GLN A 642 -23.05 -0.90 -9.02
N ASN A 643 -22.39 0.20 -8.65
CA ASN A 643 -22.61 1.52 -9.23
C ASN A 643 -24.11 1.92 -9.23
N ALA A 644 -24.83 1.59 -8.14
CA ALA A 644 -26.25 1.88 -8.00
C ALA A 644 -26.47 3.23 -7.30
N ASP A 645 -27.44 4.04 -7.74
CA ASP A 645 -27.75 5.36 -7.14
C ASP A 645 -27.98 5.32 -5.60
N SER A 646 -28.38 4.16 -5.04
CA SER A 646 -28.54 3.95 -3.60
C SER A 646 -27.23 3.89 -2.81
N GLN A 647 -26.09 3.80 -3.50
CA GLN A 647 -24.72 3.70 -2.93
C GLN A 647 -23.98 5.05 -2.93
N PHE A 648 -24.55 6.08 -3.57
CA PHE A 648 -23.91 7.37 -3.73
C PHE A 648 -24.31 8.39 -2.65
N TRP A 649 -23.29 9.02 -2.09
CA TRP A 649 -23.38 9.93 -0.95
C TRP A 649 -22.62 11.23 -1.21
N SER A 650 -23.13 12.32 -0.65
CA SER A 650 -22.46 13.62 -0.69
C SER A 650 -22.59 14.34 0.64
N MET A 651 -21.46 14.60 1.29
CA MET A 651 -21.40 15.46 2.47
C MET A 651 -21.32 16.92 2.04
N LYS A 652 -22.19 17.76 2.59
CA LYS A 652 -22.14 19.21 2.33
C LYS A 652 -21.36 19.93 3.44
N SER A 653 -21.04 21.20 3.21
CA SER A 653 -20.37 22.08 4.17
C SER A 653 -21.11 22.28 5.50
N ASP A 654 -22.40 21.94 5.55
CA ASP A 654 -23.19 21.93 6.79
C ASP A 654 -23.03 20.65 7.62
N GLY A 655 -22.20 19.71 7.18
CA GLY A 655 -21.90 18.43 7.82
C GLY A 655 -22.95 17.34 7.60
N ARG A 656 -23.99 17.58 6.78
CA ARG A 656 -25.00 16.56 6.48
C ARG A 656 -24.58 15.73 5.27
N ILE A 657 -24.81 14.42 5.35
CA ILE A 657 -24.51 13.46 4.28
C ILE A 657 -25.82 13.12 3.58
N TYR A 658 -25.94 13.52 2.32
CA TYR A 658 -27.11 13.38 1.47
C TYR A 658 -27.02 12.12 0.60
N SER A 659 -28.17 11.48 0.36
CA SER A 659 -28.29 10.43 -0.64
C SER A 659 -28.49 11.00 -2.04
N LYS A 660 -27.79 10.47 -3.04
CA LYS A 660 -28.04 10.80 -4.46
C LYS A 660 -29.43 10.36 -4.91
N LEU A 661 -29.84 9.13 -4.56
CA LEU A 661 -31.14 8.56 -4.90
C LEU A 661 -32.33 9.40 -4.37
N LYS A 662 -32.18 10.01 -3.18
CA LYS A 662 -33.17 10.90 -2.58
C LYS A 662 -32.49 12.14 -1.97
N PRO A 663 -32.30 13.22 -2.74
CA PRO A 663 -31.55 14.41 -2.30
C PRO A 663 -32.15 15.19 -1.12
N ASN A 664 -33.38 14.87 -0.71
CA ASN A 664 -34.04 15.45 0.46
C ASN A 664 -33.81 14.65 1.75
N LEU A 665 -33.20 13.46 1.66
CA LEU A 665 -32.89 12.59 2.78
C LEU A 665 -31.40 12.64 3.11
N VAL A 666 -31.10 12.62 4.41
CA VAL A 666 -29.75 12.66 4.99
C VAL A 666 -29.55 11.54 6.00
N LEU A 667 -28.30 11.21 6.29
CA LEU A 667 -27.93 10.31 7.37
C LEU A 667 -28.28 10.90 8.74
N ASP A 668 -28.97 10.12 9.56
CA ASP A 668 -29.42 10.49 10.91
C ASP A 668 -29.18 9.33 11.88
N VAL A 669 -28.86 9.66 13.12
CA VAL A 669 -28.89 8.68 14.22
C VAL A 669 -30.34 8.56 14.69
N LYS A 670 -30.90 7.35 14.65
CA LYS A 670 -32.33 7.12 14.94
C LYS A 670 -32.78 7.74 16.26
N GLY A 671 -31.98 7.60 17.32
CA GLY A 671 -32.26 8.11 18.65
C GLY A 671 -33.51 7.48 19.30
N GLY A 672 -33.93 8.06 20.43
CA GLY A 672 -35.12 7.62 21.19
C GLY A 672 -34.84 6.53 22.24
N ALA A 673 -35.89 6.03 22.90
CA ALA A 673 -35.76 5.06 24.01
C ALA A 673 -35.82 3.58 23.57
N GLN A 674 -35.67 3.30 22.27
CA GLN A 674 -35.73 1.94 21.72
C GLN A 674 -34.34 1.29 21.68
N TYR A 675 -34.29 -0.04 21.65
CA TYR A 675 -33.02 -0.80 21.64
C TYR A 675 -32.12 -0.50 20.44
N ASP A 676 -32.68 0.04 19.36
CA ASP A 676 -31.98 0.39 18.12
C ASP A 676 -31.68 1.89 17.98
N GLN A 677 -31.67 2.63 19.10
CA GLN A 677 -31.40 4.08 19.13
C GLN A 677 -30.07 4.50 18.48
N ASN A 678 -29.07 3.61 18.46
CA ASN A 678 -27.76 3.89 17.88
C ASN A 678 -27.67 3.57 16.37
N HIS A 679 -28.73 3.02 15.77
CA HIS A 679 -28.71 2.73 14.34
C HIS A 679 -28.70 4.01 13.49
N ILE A 680 -27.98 3.94 12.38
CA ILE A 680 -27.99 5.00 11.37
C ILE A 680 -29.09 4.71 10.35
N ILE A 681 -29.89 5.71 10.07
CA ILE A 681 -31.03 5.66 9.15
C ILE A 681 -31.00 6.85 8.19
N LEU A 682 -31.80 6.78 7.13
CA LEU A 682 -32.15 7.95 6.34
C LEU A 682 -33.31 8.71 6.97
N ASN A 683 -33.21 10.03 7.05
CA ASN A 683 -34.29 10.90 7.53
C ASN A 683 -34.39 12.16 6.69
N THR A 684 -35.53 12.85 6.76
CA THR A 684 -35.71 14.12 6.05
C THR A 684 -34.75 15.16 6.62
N ALA A 685 -34.04 15.87 5.73
CA ALA A 685 -33.09 16.90 6.13
C ALA A 685 -33.77 17.99 6.96
N SER A 686 -33.24 18.26 8.15
CA SER A 686 -33.70 19.30 9.05
C SER A 686 -32.51 20.12 9.56
N LYS A 687 -32.66 21.44 9.54
CA LYS A 687 -31.64 22.37 10.08
C LYS A 687 -31.52 22.28 11.61
N GLU A 688 -32.57 21.86 12.30
CA GLU A 688 -32.66 21.83 13.76
C GLU A 688 -32.08 20.55 14.37
N LYS A 689 -32.00 19.45 13.60
CA LYS A 689 -31.53 18.16 14.10
C LYS A 689 -30.02 18.06 14.06
N LEU A 690 -29.38 18.18 15.22
CA LEU A 690 -27.93 17.99 15.36
C LEU A 690 -27.49 16.54 15.15
N THR A 691 -28.37 15.56 15.34
CA THR A 691 -28.10 14.13 15.08
C THR A 691 -27.84 13.83 13.60
N GLN A 692 -28.17 14.76 12.70
CA GLN A 692 -27.89 14.67 11.26
C GLN A 692 -26.54 15.28 10.87
N VAL A 693 -25.82 15.90 11.81
CA VAL A 693 -24.58 16.61 11.54
C VAL A 693 -23.40 15.72 11.90
N TRP A 694 -22.54 15.52 10.91
CA TRP A 694 -21.36 14.67 10.98
C TRP A 694 -20.08 15.49 10.83
N GLU A 695 -19.00 14.96 11.35
CA GLU A 695 -17.64 15.46 11.20
C GLU A 695 -16.79 14.35 10.61
N ALA A 696 -16.25 14.57 9.41
CA ALA A 696 -15.33 13.66 8.76
C ALA A 696 -13.91 13.95 9.28
N MET A 697 -13.37 13.01 10.06
CA MET A 697 -12.00 13.05 10.55
C MET A 697 -11.10 12.30 9.58
N VAL A 698 -10.48 13.01 8.65
CA VAL A 698 -9.54 12.45 7.67
C VAL A 698 -8.32 11.86 8.39
N LEU A 699 -7.86 10.69 7.95
CA LEU A 699 -6.81 9.89 8.58
C LEU A 699 -5.45 10.06 7.89
#